data_AF-A0A1H6CDR3-F1
#
_entry.id   AF-A0A1H6CDR3-F1
#
_cell.length_a   1.000
_cell.length_b   1.000
_cell.length_c   1.000
_cell.angle_alpha   90.00
_cell.angle_beta   90.00
_cell.angle_gamma   90.00
#
_symmetry.space_group_name_H-M   'P 1'
#
loop_
_entity.id
_entity.type
_entity.pdbx_description
1 polymer ?
#
loop_
_entity_poly.entity_id
_entity_poly.type
_entity_poly.pdbx_seq_one_letter_code
_entity_poly.pdbx_strand_id
1 'polypeptide(L)'
;MRKLTVCEHDLREHRVLNVIFGAGIGDNSDMPLDPVKVDVAQRMTTRFLNMRQPSPRKPLAVLIRDGGILDEMENRSLVRAEINRTEYFPTLSTFAILNEDDPKYVKARDGVLKVLHTLTNLYEVDESSTQYTLEQLIERARARYDSIDPDEISLGLYLVVGEFGAVQSYGRSPDGSQIASFTIAEGVLKIVDPATAWAQRAAIARNSASAPAPTFEALAKMKFDDTVSEIYEPAIEHNRGLTRLYQNAGIAEAGNFARQAADAVLKAFRQVEQIFRSTYLDRFARCLDPLMEMQLRQILEVRLTEQTTRAQGVTRNLCMSFVTPMSDRFTAIDAQVKDAGARMKERLNNAITLYAAQGFAPGDAEECSEDEFMEPETSEETSGPRVFISYAWESEELKRWVLDFARGLRGKGVNVTLDRWDLGLGDNRFQFMEQSVTRAEFVLVICTPTYAERSEERSGGVGYESNIITSRIAEKAGKQKFIPVLRSGDWKTAVPAWLKFAVGCDLSGEPYRQDQFHELLKTLHRKNAAAPALGPAPAFEEEEAPQESIINEPVTKASRFTWLDLPEELSIKEHELLDAAVRDHDEQIRHTKSNADELLVANGKSFLASGGRRAKAAWLAALRALEQRGLIEPTTSDRSAYHVTDAGYRTSDRLGAFTRWKTNEILLEAVYMNAEKDSLTIKCSGVVEVPATFYPDDVGADRHVMRSLKQDRSLWVEGVARGATDGIRWKPTDVSFTNAETGERVEFRVRDMTTPEAGCVLLETVHLVPG
;
A
#
# COMPACT_ATOMS: atom_id res chain seq x y z
N MET A 1 51.53 12.75 -35.08
CA MET A 1 50.70 13.93 -35.39
C MET A 1 49.87 13.68 -36.64
N ARG A 2 48.56 13.49 -36.49
CA ARG A 2 47.50 14.06 -37.33
C ARG A 2 46.16 13.69 -36.70
N LYS A 3 45.49 14.70 -36.14
CA LYS A 3 44.09 14.65 -35.73
C LYS A 3 43.24 14.44 -36.97
N LEU A 4 42.29 13.53 -36.90
CA LEU A 4 41.08 13.57 -37.72
C LEU A 4 39.90 13.30 -36.78
N THR A 5 39.27 14.42 -36.44
CA THR A 5 37.99 14.53 -35.76
C THR A 5 36.90 13.99 -36.69
N VAL A 6 36.09 13.03 -36.22
CA VAL A 6 34.83 12.64 -36.87
C VAL A 6 33.73 12.69 -35.82
N CYS A 7 32.61 13.26 -36.25
CA CYS A 7 31.50 13.82 -35.48
C CYS A 7 30.76 12.86 -34.55
N GLU A 8 30.43 13.38 -33.37
CA GLU A 8 29.37 12.89 -32.48
C GLU A 8 27.99 13.08 -33.13
N HIS A 9 27.41 12.06 -33.76
CA HIS A 9 25.97 12.04 -33.99
C HIS A 9 25.24 10.69 -34.10
N ASP A 10 25.88 9.54 -33.85
CA ASP A 10 25.21 8.22 -34.01
C ASP A 10 25.29 7.31 -32.76
N LEU A 11 25.08 7.85 -31.57
CA LEU A 11 25.06 7.10 -30.30
C LEU A 11 23.74 7.24 -29.50
N ARG A 12 22.57 7.15 -30.17
CA ARG A 12 21.28 7.30 -29.47
C ARG A 12 20.27 6.15 -29.53
N GLU A 13 20.54 5.02 -30.18
CA GLU A 13 19.52 3.93 -30.27
C GLU A 13 19.82 2.64 -29.47
N HIS A 14 20.86 2.57 -28.64
CA HIS A 14 21.14 1.38 -27.81
C HIS A 14 21.15 1.60 -26.30
N ARG A 15 20.38 2.59 -25.80
CA ARG A 15 20.29 2.90 -24.36
C ARG A 15 18.96 2.52 -23.68
N VAL A 16 18.30 1.44 -24.13
CA VAL A 16 17.00 1.02 -23.57
C VAL A 16 17.06 -0.24 -22.69
N LEU A 17 18.20 -0.94 -22.61
CA LEU A 17 18.34 -2.12 -21.73
C LEU A 17 19.18 -1.88 -20.45
N ASN A 18 19.67 -0.66 -20.21
CA ASN A 18 20.53 -0.33 -19.06
C ASN A 18 19.95 0.74 -18.11
N VAL A 19 18.64 0.96 -18.10
CA VAL A 19 18.00 2.01 -17.26
C VAL A 19 17.06 1.44 -16.18
N ILE A 20 16.91 0.12 -16.03
CA ILE A 20 16.06 -0.47 -14.99
C ILE A 20 16.84 -0.92 -13.73
N PHE A 21 18.16 -1.10 -13.82
CA PHE A 21 19.02 -1.39 -12.65
C PHE A 21 20.02 -0.28 -12.41
N GLY A 22 19.53 0.81 -11.82
CA GLY A 22 20.31 1.96 -11.37
C GLY A 22 20.17 2.20 -9.87
N ALA A 23 20.30 1.14 -9.06
CA ALA A 23 20.70 1.27 -7.66
C ALA A 23 22.16 0.78 -7.59
N GLY A 24 23.02 1.57 -6.96
CA GLY A 24 24.47 1.39 -7.01
C GLY A 24 24.91 -0.06 -6.76
N ILE A 25 25.92 -0.49 -7.51
CA ILE A 25 26.75 -1.65 -7.18
C ILE A 25 27.52 -1.27 -5.91
N GLY A 26 26.82 -1.27 -4.78
CA GLY A 26 27.42 -1.51 -3.48
C GLY A 26 27.69 -3.01 -3.40
N ASP A 27 28.84 -3.36 -2.86
CA ASP A 27 29.28 -4.71 -2.58
C ASP A 27 28.19 -5.48 -1.79
N ASN A 28 27.33 -6.20 -2.51
CA ASN A 28 26.16 -6.92 -1.98
C ASN A 28 26.47 -8.42 -1.87
N SER A 29 27.73 -8.75 -1.54
CA SER A 29 28.23 -10.12 -1.42
C SER A 29 27.67 -10.88 -0.21
N ASP A 30 26.85 -10.25 0.64
CA ASP A 30 26.45 -10.78 1.96
C ASP A 30 24.93 -10.96 2.17
N MET A 31 24.10 -10.91 1.11
CA MET A 31 22.68 -11.29 1.24
C MET A 31 22.52 -12.82 1.16
N PRO A 32 22.09 -13.49 2.24
CA PRO A 32 22.02 -14.94 2.28
C PRO A 32 20.89 -15.44 1.37
N LEU A 33 21.22 -16.46 0.57
CA LEU A 33 20.28 -17.09 -0.35
C LEU A 33 19.14 -17.77 0.42
N ASP A 34 17.93 -17.70 -0.13
CA ASP A 34 16.77 -18.43 0.39
C ASP A 34 17.07 -19.94 0.37
N PRO A 35 17.12 -20.60 1.56
CA PRO A 35 17.53 -21.99 1.65
C PRO A 35 16.57 -22.94 0.94
N VAL A 36 15.30 -22.58 0.80
CA VAL A 36 14.30 -23.41 0.11
C VAL A 36 14.54 -23.38 -1.39
N LYS A 37 14.80 -22.20 -1.97
CA LYS A 37 15.13 -22.08 -3.41
C LYS A 37 16.44 -22.81 -3.75
N VAL A 38 17.41 -22.77 -2.84
CA VAL A 38 18.67 -23.53 -2.99
C VAL A 38 18.42 -25.04 -2.92
N ASP A 39 17.62 -25.55 -1.98
CA ASP A 39 17.27 -26.98 -1.91
C ASP A 39 16.51 -27.46 -3.17
N VAL A 40 15.57 -26.65 -3.66
CA VAL A 40 14.86 -26.94 -4.92
C VAL A 40 15.84 -26.98 -6.10
N ALA A 41 16.73 -26.00 -6.20
CA ALA A 41 17.77 -25.96 -7.23
C ALA A 41 18.71 -27.16 -7.14
N GLN A 42 19.12 -27.58 -5.93
CA GLN A 42 19.94 -28.78 -5.74
C GLN A 42 19.25 -30.03 -6.25
N ARG A 43 17.96 -30.20 -5.96
CA ARG A 43 17.18 -31.37 -6.42
C ARG A 43 16.99 -31.37 -7.92
N MET A 44 16.63 -30.23 -8.49
CA MET A 44 16.42 -30.08 -9.93
C MET A 44 17.69 -30.34 -10.72
N THR A 45 18.80 -29.71 -10.32
CA THR A 45 20.11 -29.88 -10.97
C THR A 45 20.61 -31.32 -10.83
N THR A 46 20.43 -31.96 -9.67
CA THR A 46 20.78 -33.38 -9.47
C THR A 46 19.99 -34.30 -10.39
N ARG A 47 18.66 -34.12 -10.46
CA ARG A 47 17.81 -34.91 -11.36
C ARG A 47 18.17 -34.68 -12.82
N PHE A 48 18.39 -33.43 -13.22
CA PHE A 48 18.74 -33.09 -14.59
C PHE A 48 20.09 -33.69 -15.01
N LEU A 49 21.11 -33.61 -14.17
CA LEU A 49 22.44 -34.15 -14.47
C LEU A 49 22.46 -35.69 -14.48
N ASN A 50 21.76 -36.33 -13.54
CA ASN A 50 21.82 -37.80 -13.39
C ASN A 50 20.86 -38.53 -14.33
N MET A 51 19.67 -37.97 -14.56
CA MET A 51 18.59 -38.64 -15.30
C MET A 51 18.31 -38.00 -16.67
N ARG A 52 18.91 -36.84 -16.98
CA ARG A 52 18.63 -36.07 -18.22
C ARG A 52 17.14 -35.77 -18.43
N GLN A 53 16.40 -35.62 -17.33
CA GLN A 53 14.96 -35.38 -17.35
C GLN A 53 14.61 -34.06 -16.65
N PRO A 54 13.53 -33.39 -17.08
CA PRO A 54 12.99 -32.27 -16.32
C PRO A 54 12.44 -32.74 -14.97
N SER A 55 12.24 -31.79 -14.07
CA SER A 55 11.72 -32.03 -12.73
C SER A 55 10.21 -31.78 -12.71
N PRO A 56 9.38 -32.77 -12.32
CA PRO A 56 7.94 -32.60 -12.28
C PRO A 56 7.54 -31.61 -11.18
N ARG A 57 6.63 -30.70 -11.50
CA ARG A 57 6.16 -29.64 -10.58
C ARG A 57 5.44 -30.20 -9.36
N LYS A 58 4.53 -31.16 -9.55
CA LYS A 58 3.69 -31.71 -8.46
C LYS A 58 4.54 -32.33 -7.33
N PRO A 59 5.53 -33.21 -7.60
CA PRO A 59 6.42 -33.73 -6.55
C PRO A 59 7.26 -32.66 -5.86
N LEU A 60 7.74 -31.65 -6.58
CA LEU A 60 8.46 -30.51 -5.98
C LEU A 60 7.53 -29.70 -5.06
N ALA A 61 6.32 -29.39 -5.50
CA ALA A 61 5.34 -28.64 -4.71
C ALA A 61 4.92 -29.38 -3.43
N VAL A 62 4.70 -30.70 -3.53
CA VAL A 62 4.37 -31.56 -2.37
C VAL A 62 5.52 -31.60 -1.36
N LEU A 63 6.76 -31.65 -1.85
CA LEU A 63 7.95 -31.69 -1.02
C LEU A 63 8.18 -30.36 -0.26
N ILE A 64 8.03 -29.23 -0.97
CA ILE A 64 8.22 -27.89 -0.40
C ILE A 64 7.04 -27.50 0.51
N ARG A 65 5.86 -28.09 0.28
CA ARG A 65 4.57 -27.71 0.89
C ARG A 65 4.17 -26.25 0.66
N ASP A 66 4.79 -25.61 -0.32
CA ASP A 66 4.49 -24.26 -0.78
C ASP A 66 4.67 -24.21 -2.30
N GLY A 67 3.55 -24.15 -3.02
CA GLY A 67 3.55 -24.02 -4.48
C GLY A 67 3.94 -22.62 -4.97
N GLY A 68 3.83 -21.60 -4.10
CA GLY A 68 4.16 -20.21 -4.42
C GLY A 68 5.65 -20.00 -4.70
N ILE A 69 6.52 -20.78 -4.05
CA ILE A 69 7.97 -20.73 -4.28
C ILE A 69 8.32 -21.17 -5.70
N LEU A 70 7.65 -22.19 -6.25
CA LEU A 70 7.91 -22.63 -7.63
C LEU A 70 7.43 -21.61 -8.65
N ASP A 71 6.29 -20.94 -8.38
CA ASP A 71 5.81 -19.83 -9.21
C ASP A 71 6.76 -18.63 -9.16
N GLU A 72 7.30 -18.33 -7.98
CA GLU A 72 8.31 -17.29 -7.81
C GLU A 72 9.59 -17.62 -8.58
N MET A 73 10.11 -18.85 -8.46
CA MET A 73 11.31 -19.28 -9.17
C MET A 73 11.12 -19.21 -10.69
N GLU A 74 9.94 -19.57 -11.20
CA GLU A 74 9.60 -19.45 -12.61
C GLU A 74 9.59 -17.98 -13.06
N ASN A 75 8.87 -17.11 -12.32
CA ASN A 75 8.76 -15.69 -12.64
C ASN A 75 10.11 -14.96 -12.61
N ARG A 76 11.06 -15.45 -11.80
CA ARG A 76 12.41 -14.90 -11.69
C ARG A 76 13.41 -15.53 -12.64
N SER A 77 12.95 -16.35 -13.59
CA SER A 77 13.81 -17.08 -14.53
C SER A 77 14.84 -17.99 -13.84
N LEU A 78 14.62 -18.33 -12.56
CA LEU A 78 15.44 -19.30 -11.84
C LEU A 78 15.17 -20.72 -12.32
N VAL A 79 14.03 -20.96 -12.95
CA VAL A 79 13.67 -22.22 -13.62
C VAL A 79 12.89 -21.92 -14.90
N ARG A 80 12.90 -22.85 -15.85
CA ARG A 80 12.12 -22.73 -17.10
C ARG A 80 11.01 -23.77 -17.11
N ALA A 81 9.75 -23.34 -17.15
CA ALA A 81 8.61 -24.23 -17.31
C ALA A 81 8.47 -24.72 -18.76
N GLU A 82 7.94 -25.93 -18.94
CA GLU A 82 7.34 -26.32 -20.21
C GLU A 82 6.02 -25.59 -20.48
N ILE A 83 5.53 -25.66 -21.72
CA ILE A 83 4.28 -25.02 -22.20
C ILE A 83 3.09 -25.34 -21.27
N ASN A 84 3.03 -26.57 -20.73
CA ASN A 84 1.94 -27.01 -19.87
C ASN A 84 2.19 -26.76 -18.37
N ARG A 85 3.32 -26.13 -17.99
CA ARG A 85 3.73 -25.83 -16.60
C ARG A 85 3.75 -27.05 -15.65
N THR A 86 3.81 -28.26 -16.20
CA THR A 86 3.87 -29.50 -15.43
C THR A 86 5.28 -29.90 -15.05
N GLU A 87 6.28 -29.45 -15.82
CA GLU A 87 7.67 -29.83 -15.68
C GLU A 87 8.60 -28.62 -15.79
N TYR A 88 9.70 -28.67 -15.05
CA TYR A 88 10.69 -27.62 -14.96
C TYR A 88 12.07 -28.08 -15.40
N PHE A 89 12.69 -27.28 -16.26
CA PHE A 89 14.08 -27.38 -16.64
C PHE A 89 14.94 -26.40 -15.84
N PRO A 90 16.15 -26.80 -15.41
CA PRO A 90 17.09 -25.86 -14.80
C PRO A 90 17.59 -24.86 -15.86
N THR A 91 17.76 -23.61 -15.46
CA THR A 91 18.40 -22.51 -16.20
C THR A 91 19.80 -22.27 -15.66
N LEU A 92 20.56 -21.34 -16.27
CA LEU A 92 21.84 -20.92 -15.69
C LEU A 92 21.65 -20.40 -14.28
N SER A 93 20.57 -19.66 -14.06
CA SER A 93 20.22 -19.13 -12.75
C SER A 93 19.97 -20.24 -11.71
N THR A 94 19.42 -21.40 -12.08
CA THR A 94 19.30 -22.55 -11.16
C THR A 94 20.66 -23.04 -10.67
N PHE A 95 21.65 -23.10 -11.57
CA PHE A 95 23.00 -23.55 -11.21
C PHE A 95 23.77 -22.48 -10.44
N ALA A 96 23.57 -21.20 -10.77
CA ALA A 96 24.29 -20.08 -10.18
C ALA A 96 23.95 -19.81 -8.70
N ILE A 97 22.78 -20.25 -8.25
CA ILE A 97 22.33 -20.11 -6.85
C ILE A 97 22.76 -21.29 -5.97
N LEU A 98 23.46 -22.28 -6.53
CA LEU A 98 24.14 -23.29 -5.73
C LEU A 98 25.37 -22.68 -5.03
N ASN A 99 25.83 -23.35 -3.97
CA ASN A 99 27.08 -23.00 -3.29
C ASN A 99 28.24 -23.09 -4.27
N GLU A 100 29.21 -22.17 -4.18
CA GLU A 100 30.36 -22.14 -5.11
C GLU A 100 31.22 -23.40 -5.04
N ASP A 101 31.27 -24.02 -3.87
CA ASP A 101 31.98 -25.28 -3.63
C ASP A 101 31.18 -26.51 -4.10
N ASP A 102 29.92 -26.35 -4.52
CA ASP A 102 29.12 -27.48 -5.02
C ASP A 102 29.71 -27.95 -6.37
N PRO A 103 30.02 -29.25 -6.53
CA PRO A 103 30.58 -29.77 -7.78
C PRO A 103 29.69 -29.49 -9.00
N LYS A 104 28.36 -29.35 -8.81
CA LYS A 104 27.42 -28.99 -9.88
C LYS A 104 27.58 -27.53 -10.31
N TYR A 105 27.85 -26.62 -9.37
CA TYR A 105 28.16 -25.23 -9.66
C TYR A 105 29.46 -25.12 -10.46
N VAL A 106 30.53 -25.78 -9.97
CA VAL A 106 31.84 -25.78 -10.63
C VAL A 106 31.73 -26.35 -12.05
N LYS A 107 31.03 -27.48 -12.22
CA LYS A 107 30.79 -28.09 -13.54
C LYS A 107 30.05 -27.17 -14.49
N ALA A 108 29.01 -26.47 -14.01
CA ALA A 108 28.25 -25.52 -14.83
C ALA A 108 29.09 -24.30 -15.23
N ARG A 109 29.81 -23.70 -14.27
CA ARG A 109 30.70 -22.55 -14.51
C ARG A 109 31.78 -22.89 -15.53
N ASP A 110 32.52 -23.96 -15.28
CA ASP A 110 33.66 -24.34 -16.12
C ASP A 110 33.19 -24.75 -17.53
N GLY A 111 32.03 -25.40 -17.64
CA GLY A 111 31.40 -25.71 -18.92
C GLY A 111 31.03 -24.45 -19.70
N VAL A 112 30.38 -23.47 -19.08
CA VAL A 112 30.02 -22.19 -19.72
C VAL A 112 31.27 -21.44 -20.16
N LEU A 113 32.31 -21.37 -19.32
CA LEU A 113 33.59 -20.75 -19.65
C LEU A 113 34.24 -21.37 -20.90
N LYS A 114 34.36 -22.71 -20.93
CA LYS A 114 34.96 -23.44 -22.05
C LYS A 114 34.14 -23.28 -23.33
N VAL A 115 32.81 -23.34 -23.22
CA VAL A 115 31.91 -23.17 -24.37
C VAL A 115 32.00 -21.76 -24.93
N LEU A 116 31.87 -20.71 -24.11
CA LEU A 116 31.97 -19.33 -24.58
C LEU A 116 33.30 -19.05 -25.27
N HIS A 117 34.42 -19.48 -24.69
CA HIS A 117 35.73 -19.39 -25.35
C HIS A 117 35.75 -20.12 -26.69
N THR A 118 35.20 -21.33 -26.76
CA THR A 118 35.20 -22.13 -27.98
C THR A 118 34.32 -21.49 -29.06
N LEU A 119 33.16 -20.93 -28.69
CA LEU A 119 32.26 -20.22 -29.60
C LEU A 119 32.89 -18.93 -30.15
N THR A 120 33.57 -18.14 -29.31
CA THR A 120 34.30 -16.94 -29.78
C THR A 120 35.35 -17.31 -30.83
N ASN A 121 36.14 -18.35 -30.57
CA ASN A 121 37.14 -18.81 -31.54
C ASN A 121 36.52 -19.37 -32.84
N LEU A 122 35.39 -20.08 -32.75
CA LEU A 122 34.70 -20.61 -33.93
C LEU A 122 34.15 -19.46 -34.80
N TYR A 123 33.56 -18.44 -34.18
CA TYR A 123 33.05 -17.27 -34.89
C TYR A 123 34.14 -16.46 -35.62
N GLU A 124 35.35 -16.42 -35.07
CA GLU A 124 36.49 -15.73 -35.71
C GLU A 124 37.04 -16.47 -36.94
N VAL A 125 36.84 -17.79 -37.03
CA VAL A 125 37.47 -18.65 -38.04
C VAL A 125 36.51 -19.04 -39.16
N ASP A 126 35.23 -19.28 -38.85
CA ASP A 126 34.26 -19.85 -39.77
C ASP A 126 33.20 -18.81 -40.20
N GLU A 127 32.42 -19.12 -41.24
CA GLU A 127 31.35 -18.23 -41.72
C GLU A 127 30.19 -18.12 -40.72
N SER A 128 29.57 -16.94 -40.63
CA SER A 128 28.53 -16.62 -39.64
C SER A 128 27.23 -17.43 -39.75
N SER A 129 27.00 -18.12 -40.88
CA SER A 129 25.84 -18.99 -41.12
C SER A 129 26.11 -20.47 -40.85
N THR A 130 27.31 -20.83 -40.39
CA THR A 130 27.72 -22.22 -40.17
C THR A 130 26.89 -22.86 -39.04
N GLN A 131 26.30 -24.01 -39.34
CA GLN A 131 25.58 -24.82 -38.35
C GLN A 131 26.52 -25.86 -37.75
N TYR A 132 26.60 -25.87 -36.42
CA TYR A 132 27.43 -26.80 -35.65
C TYR A 132 26.58 -27.80 -34.90
N THR A 133 27.17 -28.97 -34.66
CA THR A 133 26.65 -30.02 -33.77
C THR A 133 27.41 -30.03 -32.45
N LEU A 134 26.85 -30.67 -31.43
CA LEU A 134 27.53 -30.85 -30.14
C LEU A 134 28.87 -31.60 -30.28
N GLU A 135 28.94 -32.60 -31.15
CA GLU A 135 30.16 -33.38 -31.38
C GLU A 135 31.30 -32.52 -31.94
N GLN A 136 30.99 -31.65 -32.92
CA GLN A 136 31.95 -30.70 -33.50
C GLN A 136 32.44 -29.69 -32.46
N LEU A 137 31.56 -29.22 -31.58
CA LEU A 137 31.95 -28.32 -30.49
C LEU A 137 32.92 -29.02 -29.51
N ILE A 138 32.65 -30.27 -29.15
CA ILE A 138 33.51 -31.07 -28.26
C ILE A 138 34.87 -31.32 -28.91
N GLU A 139 34.90 -31.68 -30.19
CA GLU A 139 36.15 -31.88 -30.94
C GLU A 139 36.99 -30.59 -30.95
N ARG A 140 36.36 -29.45 -31.22
CA ARG A 140 37.05 -28.15 -31.22
C ARG A 140 37.57 -27.77 -29.84
N ALA A 141 36.80 -28.04 -28.79
CA ALA A 141 37.23 -27.79 -27.42
C ALA A 141 38.45 -28.66 -27.09
N ARG A 142 38.47 -29.95 -27.48
CA ARG A 142 39.58 -30.89 -27.21
C ARG A 142 40.91 -30.46 -27.84
N ALA A 143 40.85 -29.72 -28.94
CA ALA A 143 42.04 -29.14 -29.54
C ALA A 143 42.69 -28.03 -28.69
N ARG A 144 42.00 -27.51 -27.68
CA ARG A 144 42.41 -26.36 -26.85
C ARG A 144 42.67 -26.70 -25.38
N TYR A 145 41.95 -27.68 -24.82
CA TYR A 145 42.07 -28.05 -23.41
C TYR A 145 42.53 -29.50 -23.27
N ASP A 146 43.51 -29.74 -22.39
CA ASP A 146 44.15 -31.05 -22.18
C ASP A 146 43.20 -32.12 -21.62
N SER A 147 42.16 -31.70 -20.88
CA SER A 147 41.15 -32.59 -20.29
C SER A 147 39.77 -31.96 -20.42
N ILE A 148 38.85 -32.69 -21.05
CA ILE A 148 37.47 -32.26 -21.27
C ILE A 148 36.51 -33.39 -20.94
N ASP A 149 35.56 -33.10 -20.07
CA ASP A 149 34.36 -33.90 -19.89
C ASP A 149 33.30 -33.50 -20.94
N PRO A 150 32.91 -34.41 -21.86
CA PRO A 150 31.85 -34.15 -22.84
C PRO A 150 30.53 -33.69 -22.21
N ASP A 151 30.19 -34.19 -21.02
CA ASP A 151 28.96 -33.82 -20.32
C ASP A 151 29.04 -32.38 -19.78
N GLU A 152 30.23 -31.91 -19.44
CA GLU A 152 30.48 -30.53 -19.02
C GLU A 152 30.29 -29.55 -20.19
N ILE A 153 30.79 -29.89 -21.38
CA ILE A 153 30.60 -29.07 -22.59
C ILE A 153 29.14 -29.08 -23.04
N SER A 154 28.48 -30.25 -22.98
CA SER A 154 27.04 -30.39 -23.25
C SER A 154 26.22 -29.50 -22.32
N LEU A 155 26.50 -29.52 -21.01
CA LEU A 155 25.86 -28.67 -20.01
C LEU A 155 26.15 -27.18 -20.28
N GLY A 156 27.42 -26.83 -20.53
CA GLY A 156 27.82 -25.46 -20.85
C GLY A 156 27.06 -24.90 -22.04
N LEU A 157 26.94 -25.68 -23.13
CA LEU A 157 26.18 -25.29 -24.31
C LEU A 157 24.69 -25.12 -24.00
N TYR A 158 24.11 -26.04 -23.23
CA TYR A 158 22.73 -25.94 -22.77
C TYR A 158 22.46 -24.64 -22.00
N LEU A 159 23.38 -24.21 -21.13
CA LEU A 159 23.23 -22.99 -20.31
C LEU A 159 23.53 -21.69 -21.07
N VAL A 160 24.40 -21.74 -22.08
CA VAL A 160 24.72 -20.57 -22.91
C VAL A 160 23.55 -20.14 -23.79
N VAL A 161 22.74 -21.12 -24.21
CA VAL A 161 21.60 -20.95 -25.11
C VAL A 161 20.47 -20.16 -24.43
N GLY A 162 20.39 -18.87 -24.77
CA GLY A 162 19.32 -17.95 -24.34
C GLY A 162 19.75 -16.89 -23.34
N GLU A 163 20.85 -17.09 -22.61
CA GLU A 163 21.27 -16.13 -21.59
C GLU A 163 22.36 -15.18 -22.09
N PHE A 164 23.35 -15.64 -22.87
CA PHE A 164 24.51 -14.81 -23.25
C PHE A 164 24.39 -14.11 -24.61
N GLY A 165 23.35 -14.40 -25.39
CA GLY A 165 23.24 -13.89 -26.77
C GLY A 165 24.33 -14.39 -27.72
N ALA A 166 25.01 -15.49 -27.36
CA ALA A 166 26.10 -16.09 -28.14
C ALA A 166 25.61 -17.08 -29.22
N VAL A 167 24.35 -17.49 -29.17
CA VAL A 167 23.74 -18.46 -30.09
C VAL A 167 22.52 -17.82 -30.75
N GLN A 168 22.47 -17.86 -32.09
CA GLN A 168 21.42 -17.22 -32.88
C GLN A 168 20.23 -18.16 -33.11
N SER A 169 20.50 -19.40 -33.49
CA SER A 169 19.49 -20.44 -33.68
C SER A 169 19.98 -21.75 -33.09
N TYR A 170 19.07 -22.60 -32.63
CA TYR A 170 19.41 -23.90 -32.07
C TYR A 170 18.25 -24.88 -32.15
N GLY A 171 18.60 -26.16 -32.24
CA GLY A 171 17.70 -27.30 -32.15
C GLY A 171 17.97 -28.06 -30.86
N ARG A 172 16.91 -28.39 -30.11
CA ARG A 172 17.01 -29.23 -28.91
C ARG A 172 16.86 -30.70 -29.27
N SER A 173 17.39 -31.56 -28.42
CA SER A 173 17.07 -32.99 -28.44
C SER A 173 15.57 -33.20 -28.14
N PRO A 174 14.96 -34.34 -28.55
CA PRO A 174 13.53 -34.62 -28.36
C PRO A 174 13.06 -34.57 -26.90
N ASP A 175 13.96 -34.85 -25.96
CA ASP A 175 13.76 -34.79 -24.50
C ASP A 175 14.07 -33.40 -23.90
N GLY A 176 14.48 -32.43 -24.72
CA GLY A 176 14.73 -31.04 -24.32
C GLY A 176 15.97 -30.83 -23.44
N SER A 177 16.71 -31.89 -23.12
CA SER A 177 17.81 -31.90 -22.15
C SER A 177 19.16 -31.46 -22.74
N GLN A 178 19.28 -31.44 -24.07
CA GLN A 178 20.52 -31.12 -24.78
C GLN A 178 20.26 -30.24 -26.03
N ILE A 179 21.33 -29.62 -26.50
CA ILE A 179 21.36 -28.87 -27.76
C ILE A 179 21.98 -29.77 -28.82
N ALA A 180 21.20 -30.14 -29.84
CA ALA A 180 21.64 -31.05 -30.91
C ALA A 180 22.38 -30.29 -32.02
N SER A 181 21.92 -29.08 -32.35
CA SER A 181 22.56 -28.22 -33.35
C SER A 181 22.38 -26.74 -33.02
N PHE A 182 23.30 -25.89 -33.46
CA PHE A 182 23.22 -24.44 -33.22
C PHE A 182 23.98 -23.62 -34.27
N THR A 183 23.66 -22.33 -34.37
CA THR A 183 24.44 -21.32 -35.11
C THR A 183 24.91 -20.22 -34.16
N ILE A 184 26.11 -19.72 -34.38
CA ILE A 184 26.74 -18.73 -33.49
C ILE A 184 26.23 -17.33 -33.84
N ALA A 185 25.89 -16.54 -32.82
CA ALA A 185 25.47 -15.15 -33.02
C ALA A 185 26.67 -14.19 -32.93
N GLU A 186 26.61 -13.08 -33.67
CA GLU A 186 27.57 -11.96 -33.56
C GLU A 186 27.71 -11.45 -32.11
N GLY A 187 26.66 -11.58 -31.30
CA GLY A 187 26.65 -11.23 -29.89
C GLY A 187 27.75 -11.90 -29.06
N VAL A 188 28.31 -13.04 -29.52
CA VAL A 188 29.44 -13.71 -28.86
C VAL A 188 30.67 -12.82 -28.73
N LEU A 189 30.90 -11.90 -29.69
CA LEU A 189 32.03 -10.96 -29.66
C LEU A 189 31.93 -9.89 -28.56
N LYS A 190 30.73 -9.67 -28.01
CA LYS A 190 30.53 -8.73 -26.89
C LYS A 190 31.01 -9.32 -25.56
N ILE A 191 31.29 -10.62 -25.52
CA ILE A 191 31.75 -11.34 -24.33
C ILE A 191 33.28 -11.30 -24.31
N VAL A 192 33.82 -10.21 -23.76
CA VAL A 192 35.28 -9.97 -23.72
C VAL A 192 35.98 -10.96 -22.77
N ASP A 193 35.36 -11.23 -21.62
CA ASP A 193 35.86 -12.20 -20.64
C ASP A 193 34.70 -13.10 -20.17
N PRO A 194 34.71 -14.40 -20.54
CA PRO A 194 33.71 -15.36 -20.08
C PRO A 194 33.62 -15.50 -18.56
N ALA A 195 34.71 -15.30 -17.80
CA ALA A 195 34.69 -15.39 -16.34
C ALA A 195 33.93 -14.24 -15.71
N THR A 196 34.23 -13.01 -16.15
CA THR A 196 33.44 -11.83 -15.76
C THR A 196 31.99 -11.96 -16.18
N ALA A 197 31.71 -12.49 -17.38
CA ALA A 197 30.33 -12.68 -17.86
C ALA A 197 29.55 -13.69 -16.99
N TRP A 198 30.16 -14.82 -16.60
CA TRP A 198 29.57 -15.75 -15.64
C TRP A 198 29.32 -15.08 -14.29
N ALA A 199 30.32 -14.39 -13.73
CA ALA A 199 30.21 -13.75 -12.42
C ALA A 199 29.06 -12.73 -12.37
N GLN A 200 28.88 -11.93 -13.43
CA GLN A 200 27.76 -11.00 -13.54
C GLN A 200 26.41 -11.70 -13.55
N ARG A 201 26.26 -12.78 -14.34
CA ARG A 201 25.00 -13.55 -14.39
C ARG A 201 24.72 -14.27 -13.08
N ALA A 202 25.76 -14.81 -12.44
CA ALA A 202 25.62 -15.45 -11.15
C ALA A 202 25.19 -14.46 -10.06
N ALA A 203 25.75 -13.24 -10.06
CA ALA A 203 25.34 -12.18 -9.14
C ALA A 203 23.87 -11.77 -9.36
N ILE A 204 23.42 -11.63 -10.61
CA ILE A 204 22.02 -11.34 -10.93
C ILE A 204 21.11 -12.47 -10.43
N ALA A 205 21.44 -13.73 -10.72
CA ALA A 205 20.65 -14.88 -10.28
C ALA A 205 20.56 -14.98 -8.75
N ARG A 206 21.66 -14.73 -8.04
CA ARG A 206 21.70 -14.73 -6.58
C ARG A 206 20.89 -13.59 -5.97
N ASN A 207 21.02 -12.38 -6.51
CA ASN A 207 20.16 -11.26 -6.10
C ASN A 207 18.68 -11.55 -6.36
N SER A 208 18.36 -12.18 -7.50
CA SER A 208 17.02 -12.65 -7.83
C SER A 208 16.56 -13.80 -6.94
N ALA A 209 17.43 -14.64 -6.38
CA ALA A 209 17.01 -15.67 -5.43
C ALA A 209 16.80 -15.13 -4.02
N SER A 210 17.64 -14.19 -3.59
CA SER A 210 17.61 -13.57 -2.25
C SER A 210 16.57 -12.47 -2.10
N ALA A 211 16.03 -11.90 -3.18
CA ALA A 211 14.99 -10.87 -3.07
C ALA A 211 13.70 -11.44 -2.44
N PRO A 212 12.97 -10.67 -1.60
CA PRO A 212 11.68 -11.11 -1.05
C PRO A 212 10.66 -11.30 -2.18
N ALA A 213 9.79 -12.32 -2.09
CA ALA A 213 8.86 -12.70 -3.16
C ALA A 213 8.18 -11.47 -3.80
N PRO A 214 8.17 -11.36 -5.14
CA PRO A 214 7.64 -10.16 -5.77
C PRO A 214 6.14 -10.10 -5.46
N THR A 215 5.69 -8.96 -4.93
CA THR A 215 4.28 -8.76 -4.62
C THR A 215 3.44 -8.96 -5.88
N PHE A 216 2.19 -9.42 -5.72
CA PHE A 216 1.24 -9.51 -6.83
C PHE A 216 1.23 -8.22 -7.66
N GLU A 217 1.30 -7.07 -7.00
CA GLU A 217 1.39 -5.75 -7.62
C GLU A 217 2.61 -5.59 -8.53
N ALA A 218 3.80 -6.01 -8.09
CA ALA A 218 5.02 -5.91 -8.88
C ALA A 218 4.97 -6.81 -10.12
N LEU A 219 4.45 -8.04 -9.97
CA LEU A 219 4.30 -8.99 -11.08
C LEU A 219 3.23 -8.54 -12.08
N ALA A 220 2.07 -8.11 -11.58
CA ALA A 220 0.97 -7.61 -12.40
C ALA A 220 1.39 -6.33 -13.14
N LYS A 221 2.19 -5.47 -12.51
CA LYS A 221 2.78 -4.29 -13.15
C LYS A 221 3.68 -4.65 -14.33
N MET A 222 4.66 -5.54 -14.13
CA MET A 222 5.58 -5.91 -15.22
C MET A 222 4.82 -6.51 -16.40
N LYS A 223 3.92 -7.46 -16.14
CA LYS A 223 3.09 -8.08 -17.18
C LYS A 223 2.20 -7.07 -17.92
N PHE A 224 1.61 -6.12 -17.19
CA PHE A 224 0.78 -5.06 -17.76
C PHE A 224 1.61 -4.12 -18.63
N ASP A 225 2.75 -3.65 -18.15
CA ASP A 225 3.62 -2.70 -18.86
C ASP A 225 4.19 -3.34 -20.15
N ASP A 226 4.60 -4.61 -20.10
CA ASP A 226 5.07 -5.37 -21.27
C ASP A 226 3.97 -5.50 -22.33
N THR A 227 2.78 -5.96 -21.93
CA THR A 227 1.65 -6.18 -22.85
C THR A 227 1.17 -4.86 -23.47
N VAL A 228 1.14 -3.78 -22.69
CA VAL A 228 0.72 -2.45 -23.16
C VAL A 228 1.79 -1.78 -24.03
N SER A 229 3.05 -2.21 -23.98
CA SER A 229 4.10 -1.65 -24.82
C SER A 229 3.87 -1.89 -26.32
N GLU A 230 3.23 -3.00 -26.67
CA GLU A 230 3.04 -3.46 -28.06
C GLU A 230 1.74 -2.94 -28.71
N ILE A 231 0.76 -2.47 -27.94
CA ILE A 231 -0.60 -2.18 -28.45
C ILE A 231 -0.66 -1.06 -29.51
N TYR A 232 0.32 -0.17 -29.51
CA TYR A 232 0.36 0.98 -30.44
C TYR A 232 1.12 0.69 -31.73
N GLU A 233 1.87 -0.41 -31.81
CA GLU A 233 2.68 -0.73 -32.99
C GLU A 233 1.86 -0.79 -34.29
N PRO A 234 0.66 -1.43 -34.31
CA PRO A 234 -0.18 -1.43 -35.51
C PRO A 234 -0.67 -0.03 -35.91
N ALA A 235 -0.89 0.86 -34.95
CA ALA A 235 -1.32 2.24 -35.22
C ALA A 235 -0.16 3.08 -35.79
N ILE A 236 1.06 2.86 -35.30
CA ILE A 236 2.28 3.49 -35.83
C ILE A 236 2.52 3.03 -37.27
N GLU A 237 2.42 1.72 -37.54
CA GLU A 237 2.59 1.18 -38.88
C GLU A 237 1.51 1.69 -39.85
N HIS A 238 0.24 1.71 -39.42
CA HIS A 238 -0.85 2.28 -40.21
C HIS A 238 -0.59 3.75 -40.56
N ASN A 239 -0.10 4.55 -39.60
CA ASN A 239 0.22 5.96 -39.84
C ASN A 239 1.36 6.15 -40.85
N ARG A 240 2.39 5.29 -40.85
CA ARG A 240 3.42 5.30 -41.90
C ARG A 240 2.80 5.16 -43.30
N GLY A 241 1.77 4.32 -43.43
CA GLY A 241 0.98 4.20 -44.67
C GLY A 241 0.20 5.47 -45.00
N LEU A 242 -0.50 6.05 -44.03
CA LEU A 242 -1.24 7.31 -44.19
C LEU A 242 -0.32 8.47 -44.59
N THR A 243 0.88 8.54 -44.04
CA THR A 243 1.87 9.58 -44.37
C THR A 243 2.28 9.51 -45.85
N ARG A 244 2.43 8.30 -46.41
CA ARG A 244 2.71 8.11 -47.85
C ARG A 244 1.53 8.53 -48.74
N LEU A 245 0.29 8.24 -48.32
CA LEU A 245 -0.91 8.68 -49.04
C LEU A 245 -1.07 10.21 -48.99
N TYR A 246 -0.78 10.81 -47.85
CA TYR A 246 -0.84 12.26 -47.65
C TYR A 246 0.11 13.02 -48.57
N GLN A 247 1.32 12.48 -48.84
CA GLN A 247 2.27 13.08 -49.80
C GLN A 247 1.65 13.30 -51.20
N ASN A 248 0.65 12.50 -51.58
CA ASN A 248 -0.04 12.61 -52.86
C ASN A 248 -1.34 13.45 -52.80
N ALA A 249 -1.98 13.56 -51.62
CA ALA A 249 -3.27 14.23 -51.43
C ALA A 249 -3.16 15.73 -51.06
N GLY A 250 -2.09 16.12 -50.36
CA GLY A 250 -1.81 17.52 -50.02
C GLY A 250 -2.62 18.09 -48.84
N ILE A 251 -2.34 19.37 -48.52
CA ILE A 251 -2.71 20.04 -47.25
C ILE A 251 -4.21 20.11 -46.98
N ALA A 252 -5.04 20.13 -48.03
CA ALA A 252 -6.50 20.21 -47.90
C ALA A 252 -7.11 19.02 -47.14
N GLU A 253 -6.48 17.85 -47.19
CA GLU A 253 -6.95 16.63 -46.53
C GLU A 253 -6.25 16.32 -45.20
N ALA A 254 -5.29 17.15 -44.76
CA ALA A 254 -4.49 16.93 -43.54
C ALA A 254 -5.34 16.62 -42.29
N GLY A 255 -6.50 17.28 -42.17
CA GLY A 255 -7.44 17.05 -41.07
C GLY A 255 -8.07 15.65 -41.06
N ASN A 256 -8.30 15.05 -42.23
CA ASN A 256 -8.85 13.71 -42.34
C ASN A 256 -7.80 12.65 -41.98
N PHE A 257 -6.57 12.82 -42.45
CA PHE A 257 -5.46 11.92 -42.11
C PHE A 257 -5.09 11.98 -40.62
N ALA A 258 -5.06 13.18 -40.03
CA ALA A 258 -4.85 13.34 -38.58
C ALA A 258 -5.97 12.68 -37.76
N ARG A 259 -7.23 12.76 -38.21
CA ARG A 259 -8.35 12.08 -37.55
C ARG A 259 -8.22 10.56 -37.63
N GLN A 260 -7.88 10.02 -38.80
CA GLN A 260 -7.64 8.58 -38.98
C GLN A 260 -6.49 8.06 -38.11
N ALA A 261 -5.40 8.82 -37.99
CA ALA A 261 -4.30 8.51 -37.09
C ALA A 261 -4.76 8.48 -35.62
N ALA A 262 -5.52 9.48 -35.18
CA ALA A 262 -6.06 9.54 -33.82
C ALA A 262 -7.04 8.39 -33.53
N ASP A 263 -7.91 8.04 -34.49
CA ASP A 263 -8.87 6.93 -34.36
C ASP A 263 -8.15 5.59 -34.21
N ALA A 264 -7.04 5.38 -34.94
CA ALA A 264 -6.22 4.18 -34.80
C ALA A 264 -5.59 4.06 -33.39
N VAL A 265 -5.10 5.17 -32.84
CA VAL A 265 -4.56 5.21 -31.45
C VAL A 265 -5.67 4.98 -30.43
N LEU A 266 -6.85 5.59 -30.61
CA LEU A 266 -8.01 5.37 -29.73
C LEU A 266 -8.48 3.91 -29.76
N LYS A 267 -8.44 3.25 -30.93
CA LYS A 267 -8.76 1.83 -31.05
C LYS A 267 -7.76 0.95 -30.28
N ALA A 268 -6.47 1.25 -30.37
CA ALA A 268 -5.43 0.57 -29.58
C ALA A 268 -5.61 0.81 -28.08
N PHE A 269 -5.82 2.08 -27.68
CA PHE A 269 -6.00 2.47 -26.28
C PHE A 269 -7.17 1.74 -25.60
N ARG A 270 -8.26 1.45 -26.31
CA ARG A 270 -9.39 0.68 -25.77
C ARG A 270 -9.01 -0.74 -25.32
N GLN A 271 -7.93 -1.33 -25.86
CA GLN A 271 -7.46 -2.66 -25.44
C GLN A 271 -6.88 -2.67 -24.02
N VAL A 272 -6.42 -1.51 -23.52
CA VAL A 272 -5.89 -1.35 -22.16
C VAL A 272 -6.90 -1.83 -21.11
N GLU A 273 -8.21 -1.65 -21.35
CA GLU A 273 -9.25 -2.10 -20.42
C GLU A 273 -9.24 -3.62 -20.23
N GLN A 274 -9.14 -4.38 -21.33
CA GLN A 274 -9.13 -5.84 -21.29
C GLN A 274 -7.81 -6.37 -20.70
N ILE A 275 -6.69 -5.72 -21.01
CA ILE A 275 -5.38 -6.06 -20.44
C ILE A 275 -5.39 -5.81 -18.92
N PHE A 276 -5.98 -4.70 -18.46
CA PHE A 276 -6.12 -4.42 -17.04
C PHE A 276 -6.99 -5.48 -16.34
N ARG A 277 -8.15 -5.84 -16.91
CA ARG A 277 -9.03 -6.87 -16.36
C ARG A 277 -8.31 -8.21 -16.21
N SER A 278 -7.69 -8.69 -17.29
CA SER A 278 -6.99 -9.98 -17.29
C SER A 278 -5.74 -10.02 -16.41
N THR A 279 -5.11 -8.88 -16.17
CA THR A 279 -3.87 -8.81 -15.37
C THR A 279 -4.15 -8.57 -13.88
N TYR A 280 -5.13 -7.72 -13.56
CA TYR A 280 -5.38 -7.26 -12.19
C TYR A 280 -6.69 -7.77 -11.56
N LEU A 281 -7.73 -8.09 -12.35
CA LEU A 281 -9.07 -8.37 -11.82
C LEU A 281 -9.48 -9.84 -11.91
N ASP A 282 -9.12 -10.55 -12.98
CA ASP A 282 -9.59 -11.93 -13.22
C ASP A 282 -9.21 -12.90 -12.09
N ARG A 283 -8.09 -12.65 -11.40
CA ARG A 283 -7.64 -13.44 -10.25
C ARG A 283 -8.57 -13.33 -9.04
N PHE A 284 -9.35 -12.25 -8.94
CA PHE A 284 -10.24 -11.95 -7.81
C PHE A 284 -11.72 -12.12 -8.18
N ALA A 285 -12.01 -12.85 -9.26
CA ALA A 285 -13.36 -12.97 -9.80
C ALA A 285 -14.39 -13.58 -8.83
N ARG A 286 -13.94 -14.26 -7.78
CA ARG A 286 -14.80 -14.93 -6.79
C ARG A 286 -14.86 -14.23 -5.43
N CYS A 287 -13.83 -13.45 -5.08
CA CYS A 287 -13.73 -12.77 -3.80
C CYS A 287 -12.65 -11.70 -3.89
N LEU A 288 -13.01 -10.47 -3.50
CA LEU A 288 -12.08 -9.35 -3.41
C LEU A 288 -12.11 -8.78 -1.99
N ASP A 289 -10.99 -8.90 -1.29
CA ASP A 289 -10.81 -8.38 0.07
C ASP A 289 -10.82 -6.84 0.09
N PRO A 290 -11.37 -6.18 1.14
CA PRO A 290 -11.45 -4.72 1.22
C PRO A 290 -10.10 -3.97 1.13
N LEU A 291 -9.02 -4.55 1.64
CA LEU A 291 -7.67 -3.97 1.53
C LEU A 291 -7.17 -4.06 0.09
N MET A 292 -7.39 -5.20 -0.57
CA MET A 292 -7.04 -5.39 -1.97
C MET A 292 -7.90 -4.54 -2.89
N GLU A 293 -9.18 -4.31 -2.55
CA GLU A 293 -10.05 -3.39 -3.26
C GLU A 293 -9.49 -1.96 -3.25
N MET A 294 -9.09 -1.46 -2.08
CA MET A 294 -8.44 -0.14 -1.96
C MET A 294 -7.15 -0.07 -2.79
N GLN A 295 -6.32 -1.12 -2.74
CA GLN A 295 -5.09 -1.18 -3.51
C GLN A 295 -5.34 -1.21 -5.02
N LEU A 296 -6.29 -2.00 -5.50
CA LEU A 296 -6.66 -2.05 -6.92
C LEU A 296 -7.21 -0.72 -7.43
N ARG A 297 -7.94 0.03 -6.59
CA ARG A 297 -8.39 1.39 -6.93
C ARG A 297 -7.23 2.36 -7.09
N GLN A 298 -6.23 2.28 -6.21
CA GLN A 298 -5.01 3.10 -6.31
C GLN A 298 -4.17 2.72 -7.54
N ILE A 299 -4.02 1.43 -7.82
CA ILE A 299 -3.33 0.91 -9.00
C ILE A 299 -4.04 1.36 -10.29
N LEU A 300 -5.38 1.26 -10.34
CA LEU A 300 -6.19 1.73 -11.45
C LEU A 300 -5.98 3.23 -11.71
N GLU A 301 -5.98 4.05 -10.65
CA GLU A 301 -5.77 5.50 -10.75
C GLU A 301 -4.44 5.83 -11.43
N VAL A 302 -3.36 5.27 -10.91
CA VAL A 302 -1.99 5.55 -11.38
C VAL A 302 -1.82 5.04 -12.81
N ARG A 303 -2.14 3.77 -13.06
CA ARG A 303 -1.88 3.12 -14.36
C ARG A 303 -2.71 3.74 -15.47
N LEU A 304 -3.98 4.03 -15.22
CA LEU A 304 -4.84 4.58 -16.26
C LEU A 304 -4.48 6.03 -16.58
N THR A 305 -4.03 6.81 -15.59
CA THR A 305 -3.49 8.16 -15.82
C THR A 305 -2.24 8.10 -16.70
N GLU A 306 -1.28 7.22 -16.38
CA GLU A 306 -0.07 7.00 -17.19
C GLU A 306 -0.42 6.62 -18.63
N GLN A 307 -1.34 5.66 -18.84
CA GLN A 307 -1.72 5.22 -20.18
C GLN A 307 -2.50 6.27 -20.96
N THR A 308 -3.33 7.09 -20.29
CA THR A 308 -4.03 8.20 -20.94
C THR A 308 -3.03 9.25 -21.43
N THR A 309 -2.06 9.62 -20.60
CA THR A 309 -0.97 10.55 -21.00
C THR A 309 -0.14 9.97 -22.15
N ARG A 310 0.18 8.67 -22.10
CA ARG A 310 0.90 7.99 -23.18
C ARG A 310 0.11 8.03 -24.49
N ALA A 311 -1.18 7.72 -24.46
CA ALA A 311 -2.05 7.76 -25.64
C ALA A 311 -2.14 9.18 -26.23
N GLN A 312 -2.25 10.22 -25.40
CA GLN A 312 -2.22 11.62 -25.83
C GLN A 312 -0.88 11.96 -26.50
N GLY A 313 0.25 11.54 -25.91
CA GLY A 313 1.59 11.74 -26.46
C GLY A 313 1.79 11.06 -27.82
N VAL A 314 1.40 9.78 -27.94
CA VAL A 314 1.47 9.03 -29.20
C VAL A 314 0.57 9.66 -30.26
N THR A 315 -0.67 10.01 -29.91
CA THR A 315 -1.61 10.69 -30.82
C THR A 315 -1.03 12.01 -31.31
N ARG A 316 -0.44 12.81 -30.41
CA ARG A 316 0.21 14.07 -30.77
C ARG A 316 1.35 13.86 -31.76
N ASN A 317 2.25 12.92 -31.46
CA ASN A 317 3.40 12.62 -32.32
C ASN A 317 2.97 12.15 -33.71
N LEU A 318 1.97 11.26 -33.78
CA LEU A 318 1.45 10.69 -35.02
C LEU A 318 0.69 11.69 -35.88
N CYS A 319 -0.05 12.62 -35.28
CA CYS A 319 -0.77 13.65 -36.03
C CYS A 319 0.14 14.78 -36.53
N MET A 320 1.29 15.02 -35.89
CA MET A 320 2.27 16.03 -36.32
C MET A 320 2.89 15.71 -37.69
N SER A 321 2.82 14.45 -38.15
CA SER A 321 3.25 14.02 -39.48
C SER A 321 2.47 14.64 -40.64
N PHE A 322 1.31 15.26 -40.38
CA PHE A 322 0.39 15.78 -41.41
C PHE A 322 0.28 17.32 -41.48
N VAL A 323 1.11 18.10 -40.74
CA VAL A 323 1.35 19.59 -40.79
C VAL A 323 0.96 20.41 -39.53
N THR A 324 1.80 21.40 -39.18
CA THR A 324 1.65 22.44 -38.13
C THR A 324 1.24 23.84 -38.66
N PRO A 325 0.55 24.71 -37.86
CA PRO A 325 -0.07 24.44 -36.57
C PRO A 325 -1.61 24.37 -36.63
N MET A 326 -2.18 23.27 -36.14
CA MET A 326 -3.62 23.11 -35.87
C MET A 326 -3.90 23.13 -34.36
N SER A 327 -3.68 24.26 -33.67
CA SER A 327 -3.89 24.37 -32.21
C SER A 327 -5.29 23.88 -31.77
N ASP A 328 -6.32 24.24 -32.54
CA ASP A 328 -7.71 24.07 -32.12
C ASP A 328 -8.28 22.67 -32.43
N ARG A 329 -7.66 21.92 -33.35
CA ARG A 329 -8.08 20.53 -33.65
C ARG A 329 -7.38 19.51 -32.75
N PHE A 330 -6.16 19.82 -32.32
CA PHE A 330 -5.44 19.00 -31.35
C PHE A 330 -6.12 19.00 -29.99
N THR A 331 -6.66 20.14 -29.54
CA THR A 331 -7.43 20.21 -28.29
C THR A 331 -8.67 19.33 -28.32
N ALA A 332 -9.36 19.24 -29.46
CA ALA A 332 -10.53 18.37 -29.62
C ALA A 332 -10.17 16.87 -29.58
N ILE A 333 -9.07 16.46 -30.23
CA ILE A 333 -8.61 15.07 -30.23
C ILE A 333 -8.07 14.67 -28.85
N ASP A 334 -7.32 15.57 -28.20
CA ASP A 334 -6.79 15.37 -26.85
C ASP A 334 -7.93 15.21 -25.83
N ALA A 335 -8.99 16.02 -25.95
CA ALA A 335 -10.20 15.90 -25.15
C ALA A 335 -10.90 14.54 -25.36
N GLN A 336 -10.92 14.00 -26.60
CA GLN A 336 -11.49 12.68 -26.87
C GLN A 336 -10.71 11.54 -26.21
N VAL A 337 -9.38 11.59 -26.21
CA VAL A 337 -8.54 10.58 -25.52
C VAL A 337 -8.76 10.66 -24.01
N LYS A 338 -8.81 11.88 -23.46
CA LYS A 338 -9.07 12.11 -22.03
C LYS A 338 -10.46 11.61 -21.60
N ASP A 339 -11.48 11.88 -22.40
CA ASP A 339 -12.85 11.41 -22.17
C ASP A 339 -12.94 9.87 -22.27
N ALA A 340 -12.26 9.26 -23.24
CA ALA A 340 -12.16 7.81 -23.35
C ALA A 340 -11.49 7.18 -22.11
N GLY A 341 -10.42 7.80 -21.59
CA GLY A 341 -9.76 7.40 -20.36
C GLY A 341 -10.68 7.50 -19.14
N ALA A 342 -11.41 8.62 -18.99
CA ALA A 342 -12.37 8.81 -17.90
C ALA A 342 -13.49 7.76 -17.91
N ARG A 343 -14.07 7.46 -19.08
CA ARG A 343 -15.11 6.42 -19.20
C ARG A 343 -14.55 5.02 -18.92
N MET A 344 -13.31 4.74 -19.32
CA MET A 344 -12.65 3.46 -19.02
C MET A 344 -12.42 3.32 -17.50
N LYS A 345 -12.00 4.39 -16.83
CA LYS A 345 -11.82 4.44 -15.38
C LYS A 345 -13.11 4.11 -14.64
N GLU A 346 -14.21 4.69 -15.06
CA GLU A 346 -15.53 4.46 -14.49
C GLU A 346 -15.95 2.99 -14.66
N ARG A 347 -15.80 2.42 -15.86
CA ARG A 347 -16.13 1.01 -16.11
C ARG A 347 -15.27 0.05 -15.28
N LEU A 348 -13.97 0.31 -15.14
CA LEU A 348 -13.07 -0.51 -14.33
C LEU A 348 -13.35 -0.36 -12.83
N ASN A 349 -13.66 0.85 -12.35
CA ASN A 349 -14.09 1.05 -10.96
C ASN A 349 -15.41 0.32 -10.66
N ASN A 350 -16.37 0.36 -11.57
CA ASN A 350 -17.62 -0.40 -11.43
C ASN A 350 -17.37 -1.90 -11.42
N ALA A 351 -16.42 -2.39 -12.24
CA ALA A 351 -16.01 -3.79 -12.22
C ALA A 351 -15.39 -4.18 -10.85
N ILE A 352 -14.48 -3.37 -10.31
CA ILE A 352 -13.90 -3.58 -8.97
C ILE A 352 -15.01 -3.64 -7.91
N THR A 353 -15.96 -2.70 -7.94
CA THR A 353 -17.11 -2.69 -7.02
C THR A 353 -17.97 -3.95 -7.14
N LEU A 354 -18.21 -4.44 -8.37
CA LEU A 354 -18.95 -5.68 -8.61
C LEU A 354 -18.23 -6.89 -8.00
N TYR A 355 -16.91 -7.00 -8.19
CA TYR A 355 -16.11 -8.06 -7.59
C TYR A 355 -16.06 -8.00 -6.05
N ALA A 356 -16.05 -6.79 -5.47
CA ALA A 356 -16.16 -6.61 -4.02
C ALA A 356 -17.56 -6.97 -3.48
N ALA A 357 -18.62 -6.59 -4.19
CA ALA A 357 -20.01 -6.84 -3.78
C ALA A 357 -20.41 -8.32 -3.87
N GLN A 358 -19.81 -9.08 -4.79
CA GLN A 358 -20.06 -10.52 -4.92
C GLN A 358 -19.54 -11.35 -3.72
N GLY A 359 -18.75 -10.75 -2.82
CA GLY A 359 -18.33 -11.34 -1.55
C GLY A 359 -19.32 -11.19 -0.39
N PHE A 360 -20.50 -10.58 -0.60
CA PHE A 360 -21.48 -10.30 0.46
C PHE A 360 -22.92 -10.59 -0.01
N ALA A 361 -23.24 -11.87 -0.23
CA ALA A 361 -24.62 -12.32 -0.37
C ALA A 361 -24.96 -13.28 0.78
N PRO A 362 -25.85 -12.90 1.73
CA PRO A 362 -26.44 -13.83 2.67
C PRO A 362 -27.62 -14.54 2.00
N GLY A 363 -27.49 -15.86 1.80
CA GLY A 363 -28.56 -16.82 1.61
C GLY A 363 -29.46 -16.65 0.38
N ASP A 364 -29.28 -17.53 -0.61
CA ASP A 364 -30.38 -18.29 -1.20
C ASP A 364 -29.81 -19.64 -1.65
N ALA A 365 -30.19 -20.69 -0.91
CA ALA A 365 -30.01 -22.06 -1.32
C ALA A 365 -31.17 -22.40 -2.26
N GLU A 366 -30.88 -22.63 -3.54
CA GLU A 366 -31.71 -23.47 -4.40
C GLU A 366 -30.82 -24.30 -5.34
N GLU A 367 -31.10 -25.59 -5.31
CA GLU A 367 -30.34 -26.71 -5.87
C GLU A 367 -30.35 -26.74 -7.40
N CYS A 368 -29.23 -27.14 -8.00
CA CYS A 368 -29.22 -27.96 -9.21
C CYS A 368 -27.99 -28.90 -9.18
N SER A 369 -28.32 -30.16 -8.89
CA SER A 369 -27.59 -31.43 -8.87
C SER A 369 -26.47 -31.63 -9.91
N GLU A 370 -25.32 -32.15 -9.45
CA GLU A 370 -24.73 -33.50 -9.72
C GLU A 370 -24.35 -33.71 -11.20
N ASP A 371 -23.10 -33.94 -11.62
CA ASP A 371 -22.03 -34.84 -11.17
C ASP A 371 -20.67 -34.19 -11.56
N GLU A 372 -19.49 -34.40 -10.97
CA GLU A 372 -18.78 -35.64 -10.70
C GLU A 372 -17.39 -35.25 -10.12
N PHE A 373 -16.75 -36.15 -9.35
CA PHE A 373 -15.39 -36.08 -8.76
C PHE A 373 -15.24 -35.52 -7.34
N MET A 374 -15.59 -36.42 -6.42
CA MET A 374 -15.11 -36.51 -5.05
C MET A 374 -13.67 -37.07 -5.04
N GLU A 375 -12.71 -36.31 -4.50
CA GLU A 375 -11.43 -36.83 -3.99
C GLU A 375 -11.13 -36.18 -2.61
N PRO A 376 -10.39 -36.88 -1.73
CA PRO A 376 -10.72 -36.93 -0.32
C PRO A 376 -10.13 -35.78 0.49
N GLU A 377 -10.99 -35.17 1.30
CA GLU A 377 -10.63 -34.38 2.48
C GLU A 377 -10.09 -35.31 3.57
N THR A 378 -8.83 -35.11 3.97
CA THR A 378 -8.25 -35.23 5.32
C THR A 378 -6.72 -35.10 5.15
N SER A 379 -5.99 -34.21 5.83
CA SER A 379 -6.01 -33.94 7.26
C SER A 379 -5.41 -32.56 7.66
N GLU A 380 -6.18 -31.84 8.48
CA GLU A 380 -5.79 -30.93 9.57
C GLU A 380 -5.02 -29.63 9.24
N GLU A 381 -5.76 -28.62 8.81
CA GLU A 381 -5.40 -27.23 9.12
C GLU A 381 -5.49 -27.01 10.64
N THR A 382 -4.40 -26.55 11.25
CA THR A 382 -4.29 -26.31 12.69
C THR A 382 -5.32 -25.28 13.16
N SER A 383 -6.40 -25.74 13.80
CA SER A 383 -7.50 -24.93 14.35
C SER A 383 -7.13 -24.17 15.64
N GLY A 384 -5.89 -23.71 15.76
CA GLY A 384 -5.34 -23.10 16.98
C GLY A 384 -5.32 -21.56 16.93
N PRO A 385 -5.45 -20.87 18.08
CA PRO A 385 -5.38 -19.41 18.15
C PRO A 385 -4.03 -18.88 17.63
N ARG A 386 -4.06 -17.84 16.79
CA ARG A 386 -2.86 -17.22 16.20
C ARG A 386 -2.22 -16.21 17.16
N VAL A 387 -0.97 -16.45 17.52
CA VAL A 387 -0.26 -15.68 18.54
C VAL A 387 1.09 -15.21 18.02
N PHE A 388 1.39 -13.93 18.14
CA PHE A 388 2.71 -13.38 17.81
C PHE A 388 3.51 -13.09 19.09
N ILE A 389 4.80 -13.43 19.13
CA ILE A 389 5.67 -13.13 20.27
C ILE A 389 6.66 -12.02 19.89
N SER A 390 6.62 -10.92 20.62
CA SER A 390 7.59 -9.83 20.52
C SER A 390 8.50 -9.79 21.74
N TYR A 391 9.81 -9.71 21.51
CA TYR A 391 10.84 -9.69 22.55
C TYR A 391 12.09 -8.93 22.07
N ALA A 392 12.93 -8.50 23.01
CA ALA A 392 14.14 -7.75 22.72
C ALA A 392 15.31 -8.70 22.48
N TRP A 393 16.17 -8.37 21.52
CA TRP A 393 17.39 -9.13 21.26
C TRP A 393 18.50 -8.70 22.20
N GLU A 394 18.36 -9.01 23.50
CA GLU A 394 19.26 -8.57 24.56
C GLU A 394 20.28 -9.63 25.00
N SER A 395 19.91 -10.92 25.02
CA SER A 395 20.80 -12.01 25.44
C SER A 395 20.47 -13.33 24.73
N GLU A 396 21.46 -14.21 24.57
CA GLU A 396 21.24 -15.54 23.98
C GLU A 396 20.44 -16.46 24.91
N GLU A 397 20.49 -16.21 26.22
CA GLU A 397 19.68 -16.90 27.23
C GLU A 397 18.20 -16.56 27.07
N LEU A 398 17.85 -15.28 26.89
CA LEU A 398 16.47 -14.86 26.62
C LEU A 398 15.97 -15.45 25.30
N LYS A 399 16.80 -15.41 24.24
CA LYS A 399 16.45 -15.98 22.93
C LYS A 399 16.15 -17.48 22.98
N ARG A 400 16.93 -18.24 23.77
CA ARG A 400 16.67 -19.67 23.99
C ARG A 400 15.40 -19.89 24.78
N TRP A 401 15.20 -19.12 25.85
CA TRP A 401 13.98 -19.19 26.66
C TRP A 401 12.72 -18.89 25.83
N VAL A 402 12.72 -17.83 25.01
CA VAL A 402 11.60 -17.47 24.14
C VAL A 402 11.33 -18.57 23.12
N LEU A 403 12.37 -19.18 22.55
CA LEU A 403 12.23 -20.30 21.62
C LEU A 403 11.57 -21.53 22.28
N ASP A 404 11.99 -21.88 23.49
CA ASP A 404 11.42 -23.02 24.22
C ASP A 404 10.00 -22.73 24.73
N PHE A 405 9.74 -21.49 25.13
CA PHE A 405 8.40 -21.00 25.46
C PHE A 405 7.45 -21.07 24.24
N ALA A 406 7.90 -20.61 23.07
CA ALA A 406 7.15 -20.70 21.82
C ALA A 406 6.86 -22.17 21.41
N ARG A 407 7.84 -23.07 21.57
CA ARG A 407 7.65 -24.52 21.36
C ARG A 407 6.63 -25.10 22.32
N GLY A 408 6.68 -24.69 23.59
CA GLY A 408 5.71 -25.09 24.62
C GLY A 408 4.28 -24.69 24.27
N LEU A 409 4.08 -23.47 23.76
CA LEU A 409 2.78 -22.99 23.28
C LEU A 409 2.28 -23.77 22.06
N ARG A 410 3.15 -24.03 21.06
CA ARG A 410 2.80 -24.85 19.89
C ARG A 410 2.43 -26.29 20.27
N GLY A 411 3.15 -26.89 21.21
CA GLY A 411 2.83 -28.20 21.78
C GLY A 411 1.49 -28.26 22.53
N LYS A 412 0.86 -27.12 22.79
CA LYS A 412 -0.47 -26.98 23.42
C LYS A 412 -1.54 -26.45 22.44
N GLY A 413 -1.28 -26.55 21.13
CA GLY A 413 -2.25 -26.23 20.08
C GLY A 413 -2.42 -24.73 19.80
N VAL A 414 -1.43 -23.90 20.15
CA VAL A 414 -1.40 -22.47 19.82
C VAL A 414 -0.54 -22.27 18.56
N ASN A 415 -1.04 -21.53 17.57
CA ASN A 415 -0.28 -21.24 16.36
C ASN A 415 0.61 -20.00 16.61
N VAL A 416 1.89 -20.22 16.89
CA VAL A 416 2.83 -19.16 17.29
C VAL A 416 3.66 -18.68 16.10
N THR A 417 3.62 -17.38 15.83
CA THR A 417 4.51 -16.64 14.94
C THR A 417 5.68 -16.06 15.75
N LEU A 418 6.91 -16.36 15.34
CA LEU A 418 8.15 -15.96 16.00
C LEU A 418 9.16 -15.45 14.96
N ASP A 419 9.84 -14.34 15.25
CA ASP A 419 10.86 -13.77 14.35
C ASP A 419 11.94 -14.79 13.92
N ARG A 420 12.35 -15.69 14.80
CA ARG A 420 13.38 -16.71 14.51
C ARG A 420 12.89 -17.83 13.57
N TRP A 421 11.59 -17.96 13.37
CA TRP A 421 10.99 -18.96 12.48
C TRP A 421 10.48 -18.36 11.19
N ASP A 422 9.87 -17.18 11.29
CA ASP A 422 9.05 -16.60 10.23
C ASP A 422 9.70 -15.36 9.58
N LEU A 423 10.85 -14.88 10.10
CA LEU A 423 11.60 -13.78 9.51
C LEU A 423 12.79 -14.30 8.68
N GLY A 424 12.75 -14.05 7.37
CA GLY A 424 13.86 -14.28 6.46
C GLY A 424 14.92 -13.18 6.51
N LEU A 425 16.12 -13.50 6.07
CA LEU A 425 17.21 -12.53 5.95
C LEU A 425 16.95 -11.63 4.73
N GLY A 426 16.98 -10.32 4.93
CA GLY A 426 16.55 -9.34 3.91
C GLY A 426 15.09 -8.90 4.06
N ASP A 427 14.29 -9.60 4.87
CA ASP A 427 12.95 -9.13 5.21
C ASP A 427 13.03 -7.83 6.01
N ASN A 428 12.12 -6.92 5.67
CA ASN A 428 11.94 -5.74 6.48
C ASN A 428 11.30 -6.16 7.80
N ARG A 429 12.13 -6.34 8.83
CA ARG A 429 11.73 -6.66 10.21
C ARG A 429 10.61 -5.75 10.73
N PHE A 430 10.59 -4.47 10.33
CA PHE A 430 9.53 -3.54 10.70
C PHE A 430 8.20 -3.91 10.01
N GLN A 431 8.24 -4.22 8.73
CA GLN A 431 7.07 -4.68 7.97
C GLN A 431 6.56 -6.04 8.48
N PHE A 432 7.46 -6.98 8.77
CA PHE A 432 7.12 -8.27 9.37
C PHE A 432 6.45 -8.09 10.74
N MET A 433 6.99 -7.23 11.60
CA MET A 433 6.40 -6.92 12.89
C MET A 433 5.01 -6.29 12.71
N GLU A 434 4.83 -5.29 11.84
CA GLU A 434 3.50 -4.69 11.59
C GLU A 434 2.48 -5.71 11.05
N GLN A 435 2.90 -6.58 10.13
CA GLN A 435 2.04 -7.63 9.58
C GLN A 435 1.70 -8.70 10.63
N SER A 436 2.67 -9.13 11.42
CA SER A 436 2.50 -10.16 12.46
C SER A 436 1.60 -9.65 13.58
N VAL A 437 1.77 -8.39 13.99
CA VAL A 437 0.89 -7.72 14.96
C VAL A 437 -0.54 -7.58 14.41
N THR A 438 -0.70 -7.33 13.11
CA THR A 438 -2.03 -7.19 12.48
C THR A 438 -2.76 -8.53 12.35
N ARG A 439 -2.05 -9.60 11.97
CA ARG A 439 -2.62 -10.94 11.73
C ARG A 439 -2.84 -11.77 13.00
N ALA A 440 -2.09 -11.49 14.06
CA ALA A 440 -2.21 -12.19 15.33
C ALA A 440 -3.49 -11.80 16.07
N GLU A 441 -4.16 -12.81 16.63
CA GLU A 441 -5.31 -12.60 17.52
C GLU A 441 -4.84 -12.13 18.90
N PHE A 442 -3.68 -12.63 19.35
CA PHE A 442 -3.01 -12.20 20.56
C PHE A 442 -1.53 -11.90 20.29
N VAL A 443 -1.01 -10.85 20.88
CA VAL A 443 0.40 -10.48 20.81
C VAL A 443 1.01 -10.58 22.20
N LEU A 444 1.89 -11.55 22.40
CA LEU A 444 2.64 -11.70 23.65
C LEU A 444 3.86 -10.79 23.62
N VAL A 445 3.96 -9.88 24.58
CA VAL A 445 5.11 -8.99 24.73
C VAL A 445 5.97 -9.51 25.87
N ILE A 446 7.16 -10.01 25.57
CA ILE A 446 8.10 -10.50 26.58
C ILE A 446 8.78 -9.30 27.24
N CYS A 447 8.32 -9.00 28.45
CA CYS A 447 8.70 -7.84 29.23
C CYS A 447 10.01 -8.09 29.99
N THR A 448 11.02 -7.29 29.67
CA THR A 448 12.32 -7.17 30.32
C THR A 448 12.66 -5.68 30.47
N PRO A 449 13.53 -5.26 31.41
CA PRO A 449 13.90 -3.85 31.55
C PRO A 449 14.42 -3.23 30.25
N THR A 450 15.22 -3.99 29.49
CA THR A 450 15.77 -3.56 28.20
C THR A 450 14.69 -3.48 27.11
N TYR A 451 13.65 -4.33 27.13
CA TYR A 451 12.51 -4.20 26.21
C TYR A 451 11.73 -2.91 26.48
N ALA A 452 11.46 -2.59 27.75
CA ALA A 452 10.76 -1.37 28.14
C ALA A 452 11.53 -0.11 27.73
N GLU A 453 12.80 -0.03 28.09
CA GLU A 453 13.70 1.09 27.74
C GLU A 453 13.72 1.34 26.22
N ARG A 454 13.96 0.28 25.44
CA ARG A 454 14.01 0.38 23.97
C ARG A 454 12.67 0.69 23.32
N SER A 455 11.56 0.28 23.93
CA SER A 455 10.22 0.64 23.45
C SER A 455 9.90 2.11 23.72
N GLU A 456 10.48 2.70 24.77
CA GLU A 456 10.20 4.06 25.23
C GLU A 456 11.12 5.09 24.55
N GLU A 457 12.41 4.80 24.34
CA GLU A 457 13.34 5.69 23.63
C GLU A 457 12.94 5.97 22.17
N ARG A 458 12.17 5.06 21.55
CA ARG A 458 11.82 5.12 20.12
C ARG A 458 10.58 5.95 19.79
N SER A 459 9.93 6.54 20.79
CA SER A 459 8.90 7.57 20.55
C SER A 459 9.50 8.85 19.96
N GLY A 460 10.81 9.10 20.12
CA GLY A 460 11.52 10.32 19.71
C GLY A 460 12.12 10.37 18.29
N GLY A 461 11.84 9.39 17.42
CA GLY A 461 12.13 9.50 15.98
C GLY A 461 13.58 9.25 15.51
N VAL A 462 14.48 8.73 16.36
CA VAL A 462 15.86 8.39 15.95
C VAL A 462 16.16 6.92 16.26
N GLY A 463 16.23 6.09 15.20
CA GLY A 463 16.69 4.69 15.25
C GLY A 463 15.61 3.63 15.05
N TYR A 464 15.64 2.92 13.92
CA TYR A 464 14.75 1.79 13.61
C TYR A 464 15.39 0.46 14.05
N GLU A 465 15.18 0.05 15.29
CA GLU A 465 15.40 -1.34 15.67
C GLU A 465 14.07 -2.10 15.55
N SER A 466 14.09 -3.18 14.80
CA SER A 466 12.92 -3.61 14.05
C SER A 466 12.06 -4.71 14.73
N ASN A 467 12.37 -5.10 15.98
CA ASN A 467 11.71 -6.22 16.70
C ASN A 467 10.97 -5.80 17.99
N ILE A 468 10.87 -4.50 18.26
CA ILE A 468 10.24 -3.98 19.48
C ILE A 468 9.03 -3.16 19.08
N ILE A 469 7.89 -3.50 19.67
CA ILE A 469 6.62 -2.85 19.39
C ILE A 469 6.60 -1.48 20.04
N THR A 470 6.44 -0.44 19.22
CA THR A 470 6.28 0.93 19.69
C THR A 470 4.81 1.24 20.00
N SER A 471 4.57 2.28 20.81
CA SER A 471 3.23 2.77 21.13
C SER A 471 2.38 3.01 19.87
N ARG A 472 2.99 3.58 18.83
CA ARG A 472 2.35 3.87 17.53
C ARG A 472 1.84 2.61 16.82
N ILE A 473 2.60 1.51 16.86
CA ILE A 473 2.21 0.25 16.22
C ILE A 473 1.11 -0.43 17.03
N ALA A 474 1.22 -0.38 18.36
CA ALA A 474 0.18 -0.91 19.25
C ALA A 474 -1.15 -0.16 19.12
N GLU A 475 -1.11 1.16 18.91
CA GLU A 475 -2.30 2.00 18.70
C GLU A 475 -3.03 1.69 17.40
N LYS A 476 -2.30 1.61 16.29
CA LYS A 476 -2.87 1.24 14.98
C LYS A 476 -3.50 -0.16 14.99
N ALA A 477 -2.96 -1.07 15.79
CA ALA A 477 -3.36 -2.46 15.80
C ALA A 477 -4.49 -2.78 16.81
N GLY A 478 -4.80 -1.87 17.74
CA GLY A 478 -5.77 -2.04 18.82
C GLY A 478 -5.16 -2.63 20.09
N LYS A 479 -5.17 -1.87 21.21
CA LYS A 479 -4.45 -2.21 22.46
C LYS A 479 -4.94 -3.50 23.16
N GLN A 480 -6.14 -3.99 22.85
CA GLN A 480 -6.78 -5.11 23.55
C GLN A 480 -6.18 -6.50 23.24
N LYS A 481 -5.36 -6.64 22.19
CA LYS A 481 -4.71 -7.92 21.85
C LYS A 481 -3.32 -8.14 22.45
N PHE A 482 -2.75 -7.13 23.11
CA PHE A 482 -1.40 -7.21 23.66
C PHE A 482 -1.44 -7.74 25.10
N ILE A 483 -0.73 -8.85 25.33
CA ILE A 483 -0.63 -9.50 26.64
C ILE A 483 0.83 -9.38 27.12
N PRO A 484 1.11 -8.62 28.20
CA PRO A 484 2.45 -8.55 28.76
C PRO A 484 2.80 -9.88 29.46
N VAL A 485 4.03 -10.36 29.22
CA VAL A 485 4.60 -11.56 29.83
C VAL A 485 5.89 -11.16 30.52
N LEU A 486 5.89 -11.06 31.85
CA LEU A 486 7.08 -10.66 32.61
C LEU A 486 8.10 -11.81 32.64
N ARG A 487 9.30 -11.58 32.12
CA ARG A 487 10.40 -12.56 32.15
C ARG A 487 11.54 -12.19 33.09
N SER A 488 11.85 -10.91 33.23
CA SER A 488 12.89 -10.40 34.14
C SER A 488 12.56 -8.98 34.60
N GLY A 489 13.05 -8.58 35.79
CA GLY A 489 12.74 -7.29 36.40
C GLY A 489 11.38 -7.25 37.09
N ASP A 490 10.88 -6.04 37.35
CA ASP A 490 9.59 -5.79 37.99
C ASP A 490 8.57 -5.26 36.99
N TRP A 491 7.28 -5.48 37.23
CA TRP A 491 6.18 -4.93 36.43
C TRP A 491 6.29 -3.41 36.17
N LYS A 492 6.92 -2.67 37.09
CA LYS A 492 7.13 -1.21 36.96
C LYS A 492 8.23 -0.83 35.98
N THR A 493 9.26 -1.66 35.85
CA THR A 493 10.51 -1.36 35.12
C THR A 493 10.63 -2.13 33.81
N ALA A 494 9.98 -3.30 33.71
CA ALA A 494 10.10 -4.21 32.57
C ALA A 494 8.92 -4.14 31.59
N VAL A 495 7.80 -3.51 31.97
CA VAL A 495 6.63 -3.32 31.09
C VAL A 495 6.66 -1.92 30.48
N PRO A 496 6.63 -1.79 29.13
CA PRO A 496 6.57 -0.49 28.46
C PRO A 496 5.39 0.36 28.96
N ALA A 497 5.58 1.68 29.08
CA ALA A 497 4.56 2.61 29.57
C ALA A 497 3.18 2.46 28.90
N TRP A 498 3.15 2.21 27.58
CA TRP A 498 1.91 2.03 26.81
C TRP A 498 1.15 0.73 27.12
N LEU A 499 1.78 -0.24 27.81
CA LEU A 499 1.22 -1.55 28.14
C LEU A 499 0.98 -1.74 29.65
N LYS A 500 1.30 -0.74 30.50
CA LYS A 500 1.18 -0.84 31.98
C LYS A 500 -0.24 -1.06 32.51
N PHE A 501 -1.27 -0.76 31.72
CA PHE A 501 -2.68 -0.94 32.10
C PHE A 501 -3.24 -2.31 31.68
N ALA A 502 -2.49 -3.11 30.91
CA ALA A 502 -2.92 -4.43 30.48
C ALA A 502 -2.61 -5.50 31.53
N VAL A 503 -3.55 -6.42 31.74
CA VAL A 503 -3.33 -7.58 32.62
C VAL A 503 -2.43 -8.59 31.89
N GLY A 504 -1.35 -8.99 32.55
CA GLY A 504 -0.36 -9.92 32.01
C GLY A 504 -0.06 -11.09 32.93
N CYS A 505 0.83 -11.98 32.49
CA CYS A 505 1.28 -13.11 33.28
C CYS A 505 2.74 -12.95 33.74
N ASP A 506 3.02 -13.43 34.95
CA ASP A 506 4.37 -13.41 35.53
C ASP A 506 5.05 -14.77 35.35
N LEU A 507 6.05 -14.81 34.47
CA LEU A 507 6.89 -15.99 34.18
C LEU A 507 8.36 -15.75 34.53
N SER A 508 8.64 -14.87 35.50
CA SER A 508 10.01 -14.48 35.87
C SER A 508 10.79 -15.51 36.70
N GLY A 509 10.10 -16.45 37.37
CA GLY A 509 10.72 -17.46 38.24
C GLY A 509 11.46 -18.59 37.50
N GLU A 510 12.40 -19.25 38.17
CA GLU A 510 13.06 -20.48 37.70
C GLU A 510 12.91 -21.63 38.70
N PRO A 511 12.07 -22.65 38.40
CA PRO A 511 11.12 -22.73 37.29
C PRO A 511 9.95 -21.73 37.47
N TYR A 512 9.36 -21.28 36.36
CA TYR A 512 8.25 -20.33 36.39
C TYR A 512 6.98 -20.97 36.99
N ARG A 513 6.07 -20.13 37.51
CA ARG A 513 4.83 -20.58 38.13
C ARG A 513 3.90 -21.21 37.09
N GLN A 514 3.60 -22.49 37.24
CA GLN A 514 2.80 -23.25 36.27
C GLN A 514 1.34 -22.79 36.20
N ASP A 515 0.80 -22.24 37.29
CA ASP A 515 -0.56 -21.68 37.36
C ASP A 515 -0.74 -20.48 36.41
N GLN A 516 0.26 -19.58 36.38
CA GLN A 516 0.27 -18.39 35.52
C GLN A 516 0.38 -18.77 34.04
N PHE A 517 1.17 -19.80 33.72
CA PHE A 517 1.23 -20.36 32.37
C PHE A 517 -0.09 -21.02 31.95
N HIS A 518 -0.78 -21.68 32.88
CA HIS A 518 -2.09 -22.29 32.62
C HIS A 518 -3.18 -21.24 32.38
N GLU A 519 -3.15 -20.13 33.12
CA GLU A 519 -4.05 -18.98 32.92
C GLU A 519 -3.83 -18.29 31.57
N LEU A 520 -2.56 -18.14 31.15
CA LEU A 520 -2.22 -17.67 29.80
C LEU A 520 -2.83 -18.60 28.73
N LEU A 521 -2.67 -19.92 28.88
CA LEU A 521 -3.23 -20.88 27.94
C LEU A 521 -4.77 -20.83 27.88
N LYS A 522 -5.46 -20.67 29.02
CA LYS A 522 -6.93 -20.48 29.04
C LYS A 522 -7.36 -19.26 28.24
N THR A 523 -6.62 -18.16 28.41
CA THR A 523 -6.85 -16.89 27.72
C THR A 523 -6.66 -17.06 26.21
N LEU A 524 -5.54 -17.66 25.79
CA LEU A 524 -5.24 -17.87 24.36
C LEU A 524 -6.27 -18.78 23.68
N HIS A 525 -6.81 -19.79 24.39
CA HIS A 525 -7.88 -20.66 23.88
C HIS A 525 -9.30 -20.10 24.03
N ARG A 526 -9.46 -18.84 24.49
CA ARG A 526 -10.76 -18.20 24.75
C ARG A 526 -11.70 -19.00 25.67
N LYS A 527 -11.14 -19.79 26.60
CA LYS A 527 -11.89 -20.63 27.56
C LYS A 527 -12.07 -19.95 28.92
N ASN A 528 -12.23 -18.63 28.91
CA ASN A 528 -12.57 -17.88 30.13
C ASN A 528 -13.99 -18.24 30.56
N ALA A 529 -14.27 -18.21 31.86
CA ALA A 529 -15.55 -18.66 32.41
C ALA A 529 -16.73 -17.92 31.74
N ALA A 530 -17.60 -18.66 31.05
CA ALA A 530 -18.82 -18.10 30.49
C ALA A 530 -19.70 -17.60 31.64
N ALA A 531 -20.28 -16.40 31.48
CA ALA A 531 -21.31 -15.92 32.40
C ALA A 531 -22.46 -16.95 32.44
N PRO A 532 -22.99 -17.29 33.62
CA PRO A 532 -24.14 -18.19 33.72
C PRO A 532 -25.31 -17.62 32.91
N ALA A 533 -26.13 -18.50 32.33
CA ALA A 533 -27.30 -18.10 31.55
C ALA A 533 -28.19 -17.15 32.37
N LEU A 534 -28.65 -16.08 31.73
CA LEU A 534 -29.60 -15.14 32.32
C LEU A 534 -30.87 -15.90 32.72
N GLY A 535 -31.33 -15.68 33.95
CA GLY A 535 -32.61 -16.21 34.41
C GLY A 535 -33.78 -15.60 33.62
N PRO A 536 -34.97 -16.23 33.64
CA PRO A 536 -36.16 -15.64 33.04
C PRO A 536 -36.45 -14.27 33.65
N ALA A 537 -36.86 -13.32 32.81
CA ALA A 537 -37.28 -12.00 33.26
C ALA A 537 -38.41 -12.14 34.29
N PRO A 538 -38.37 -11.39 35.41
CA PRO A 538 -39.53 -11.28 36.30
C PRO A 538 -40.75 -10.84 35.49
N ALA A 539 -41.93 -11.40 35.79
CA ALA A 539 -43.17 -11.01 35.12
C ALA A 539 -43.48 -9.55 35.42
N PHE A 540 -43.16 -8.67 34.48
CA PHE A 540 -43.64 -7.29 34.44
C PHE A 540 -44.86 -7.29 33.53
N GLU A 541 -45.97 -6.73 34.01
CA GLU A 541 -47.22 -6.63 33.24
C GLU A 541 -46.96 -5.87 31.93
N GLU A 542 -47.34 -6.50 30.81
CA GLU A 542 -47.13 -5.97 29.47
C GLU A 542 -48.00 -4.72 29.23
N GLU A 543 -47.38 -3.55 29.13
CA GLU A 543 -48.01 -2.34 28.63
C GLU A 543 -47.94 -2.35 27.10
N GLU A 544 -49.10 -2.38 26.44
CA GLU A 544 -49.26 -2.46 24.98
C GLU A 544 -48.54 -1.32 24.25
N ALA A 545 -47.63 -1.67 23.35
CA ALA A 545 -46.94 -0.72 22.48
C ALA A 545 -47.90 -0.11 21.44
N PRO A 546 -47.87 1.23 21.20
CA PRO A 546 -48.62 1.82 20.10
C PRO A 546 -48.03 1.42 18.74
N GLN A 547 -48.89 0.95 17.85
CA GLN A 547 -48.57 0.68 16.45
C GLN A 547 -48.42 2.01 15.68
N GLU A 548 -47.19 2.37 15.28
CA GLU A 548 -46.98 3.42 14.28
C GLU A 548 -46.93 2.83 12.86
N SER A 549 -47.89 3.30 12.05
CA SER A 549 -48.06 3.01 10.63
C SER A 549 -46.92 3.56 9.78
N ILE A 550 -46.33 2.69 8.97
CA ILE A 550 -45.34 3.03 7.94
C ILE A 550 -46.01 3.91 6.86
N ILE A 551 -45.66 5.20 6.84
CA ILE A 551 -45.84 6.05 5.66
C ILE A 551 -44.50 6.08 4.92
N ASN A 552 -44.46 5.40 3.77
CA ASN A 552 -43.38 5.50 2.80
C ASN A 552 -43.40 6.89 2.14
N GLU A 553 -42.45 7.74 2.50
CA GLU A 553 -41.96 8.79 1.60
C GLU A 553 -40.46 8.58 1.33
N PRO A 554 -40.00 8.77 0.08
CA PRO A 554 -38.61 8.52 -0.28
C PRO A 554 -37.72 9.60 0.33
N VAL A 555 -36.90 9.22 1.32
CA VAL A 555 -35.79 10.06 1.77
C VAL A 555 -34.80 10.17 0.62
N THR A 556 -34.93 11.28 -0.09
CA THR A 556 -33.98 11.75 -1.10
C THR A 556 -32.58 11.78 -0.48
N LYS A 557 -31.62 11.21 -1.22
CA LYS A 557 -30.18 11.27 -0.92
C LYS A 557 -29.78 12.72 -0.63
N ALA A 558 -29.65 13.06 0.64
CA ALA A 558 -28.98 14.29 1.05
C ALA A 558 -27.50 14.11 0.69
N SER A 559 -27.04 14.94 -0.24
CA SER A 559 -25.65 15.05 -0.65
C SER A 559 -24.72 15.03 0.56
N ARG A 560 -23.76 14.09 0.55
CA ARG A 560 -22.54 14.17 1.36
C ARG A 560 -21.81 15.45 0.96
N PHE A 561 -21.99 16.51 1.73
CA PHE A 561 -21.17 17.70 1.63
C PHE A 561 -19.80 17.40 2.26
N THR A 562 -18.78 17.47 1.43
CA THR A 562 -17.35 17.45 1.77
C THR A 562 -16.99 18.69 2.58
N TRP A 563 -16.59 18.54 3.85
CA TRP A 563 -16.00 19.61 4.64
C TRP A 563 -14.85 19.06 5.50
N LEU A 564 -13.69 19.76 5.44
CA LEU A 564 -12.46 19.66 6.24
C LEU A 564 -12.24 18.34 7.02
N ASP A 565 -11.36 17.49 6.50
CA ASP A 565 -10.86 16.30 7.21
C ASP A 565 -9.99 16.69 8.41
N LEU A 566 -10.62 16.86 9.58
CA LEU A 566 -9.96 16.78 10.88
C LEU A 566 -10.13 15.36 11.44
N PRO A 567 -9.06 14.62 11.75
CA PRO A 567 -9.19 13.33 12.43
C PRO A 567 -9.72 13.58 13.86
N GLU A 568 -10.94 13.08 14.15
CA GLU A 568 -11.68 13.04 15.43
C GLU A 568 -12.48 14.26 15.94
N GLU A 569 -12.53 15.41 15.26
CA GLU A 569 -12.97 16.65 15.92
C GLU A 569 -14.46 16.98 15.71
N LEU A 570 -15.10 17.46 16.77
CA LEU A 570 -16.48 17.92 16.80
C LEU A 570 -16.70 19.04 15.77
N SER A 571 -17.87 19.08 15.12
CA SER A 571 -18.22 20.24 14.29
C SER A 571 -18.31 21.51 15.15
N ILE A 572 -18.15 22.70 14.53
CA ILE A 572 -18.28 24.00 15.23
C ILE A 572 -19.55 24.06 16.08
N LYS A 573 -20.68 23.53 15.56
CA LYS A 573 -21.96 23.50 16.28
C LYS A 573 -21.97 22.49 17.43
N GLU A 574 -21.32 21.35 17.25
CA GLU A 574 -21.22 20.35 18.32
C GLU A 574 -20.33 20.88 19.46
N HIS A 575 -19.20 21.53 19.16
CA HIS A 575 -18.34 22.17 20.16
C HIS A 575 -19.07 23.31 20.87
N GLU A 576 -19.75 24.20 20.13
CA GLU A 576 -20.50 25.31 20.73
C GLU A 576 -21.63 24.81 21.66
N LEU A 577 -22.33 23.74 21.27
CA LEU A 577 -23.41 23.16 22.07
C LEU A 577 -22.87 22.44 23.31
N LEU A 578 -21.76 21.70 23.17
CA LEU A 578 -21.09 21.01 24.28
C LEU A 578 -20.52 22.01 25.30
N ASP A 579 -19.83 23.06 24.83
CA ASP A 579 -19.27 24.11 25.68
C ASP A 579 -20.38 24.87 26.44
N ALA A 580 -21.51 25.14 25.79
CA ALA A 580 -22.67 25.72 26.45
C ALA A 580 -23.27 24.78 27.50
N ALA A 581 -23.34 23.48 27.23
CA ALA A 581 -23.86 22.50 28.20
C ALA A 581 -22.98 22.38 29.45
N VAL A 582 -21.65 22.33 29.27
CA VAL A 582 -20.65 22.25 30.36
C VAL A 582 -20.68 23.49 31.26
N ARG A 583 -21.10 24.64 30.73
CA ARG A 583 -21.18 25.92 31.45
C ARG A 583 -22.56 26.23 32.02
N ASP A 584 -23.55 25.37 31.80
CA ASP A 584 -24.88 25.52 32.39
C ASP A 584 -24.84 25.12 33.88
N HIS A 585 -25.51 25.88 34.74
CA HIS A 585 -25.59 25.57 36.18
C HIS A 585 -26.28 24.25 36.46
N ASP A 586 -27.20 23.84 35.59
CA ASP A 586 -27.93 22.57 35.70
C ASP A 586 -27.25 21.44 34.90
N GLU A 587 -26.12 21.72 34.23
CA GLU A 587 -25.33 20.80 33.39
C GLU A 587 -26.17 20.06 32.32
N GLN A 588 -27.26 20.69 31.87
CA GLN A 588 -28.27 20.07 31.03
C GLN A 588 -28.54 20.83 29.72
N ILE A 589 -28.64 20.10 28.62
CA ILE A 589 -29.23 20.58 27.38
C ILE A 589 -30.73 20.24 27.41
N ARG A 590 -31.59 21.26 27.28
CA ARG A 590 -33.04 21.05 27.18
C ARG A 590 -33.49 21.15 25.74
N HIS A 591 -34.12 20.08 25.25
CA HIS A 591 -34.75 20.01 23.93
C HIS A 591 -36.25 19.77 24.12
N THR A 592 -37.08 20.79 23.95
CA THR A 592 -38.53 20.66 24.10
C THR A 592 -39.22 20.88 22.77
N LYS A 593 -40.14 19.98 22.43
CA LYS A 593 -40.93 20.03 21.21
C LYS A 593 -42.40 20.16 21.57
N SER A 594 -42.97 21.35 21.42
CA SER A 594 -44.39 21.63 21.52
C SER A 594 -45.02 21.75 20.12
N ASN A 595 -46.33 21.55 20.00
CA ASN A 595 -47.06 21.64 18.73
C ASN A 595 -46.92 23.00 18.01
N ALA A 596 -46.44 24.04 18.69
CA ALA A 596 -46.20 25.38 18.12
C ALA A 596 -44.72 25.80 18.08
N ASP A 597 -43.86 25.25 18.94
CA ASP A 597 -42.47 25.72 19.11
C ASP A 597 -41.51 24.57 19.48
N GLU A 598 -40.34 24.56 18.84
CA GLU A 598 -39.22 23.65 19.15
C GLU A 598 -38.05 24.48 19.69
N LEU A 599 -37.61 24.15 20.90
CA LEU A 599 -36.59 24.88 21.64
C LEU A 599 -35.41 23.96 21.96
N LEU A 600 -34.20 24.46 21.70
CA LEU A 600 -32.94 23.86 22.14
C LEU A 600 -32.20 24.92 22.95
N VAL A 601 -32.06 24.69 24.25
CA VAL A 601 -31.52 25.67 25.19
C VAL A 601 -30.43 25.02 26.05
N ALA A 602 -29.28 25.69 26.17
CA ALA A 602 -28.24 25.37 27.14
C ALA A 602 -27.59 26.67 27.62
N ASN A 603 -27.27 26.77 28.91
CA ASN A 603 -26.71 27.95 29.60
C ASN A 603 -27.45 29.26 29.25
N GLY A 604 -28.79 29.22 29.31
CA GLY A 604 -29.66 30.36 28.99
C GLY A 604 -29.70 30.78 27.51
N LYS A 605 -28.92 30.14 26.62
CA LYS A 605 -28.85 30.44 25.19
C LYS A 605 -29.78 29.54 24.39
N SER A 606 -30.63 30.14 23.54
CA SER A 606 -31.49 29.40 22.61
C SER A 606 -30.82 29.26 21.23
N PHE A 607 -30.56 28.03 20.82
CA PHE A 607 -29.87 27.70 19.56
C PHE A 607 -30.81 27.67 18.35
N LEU A 608 -32.12 27.54 18.58
CA LEU A 608 -33.15 27.51 17.52
C LEU A 608 -33.83 28.87 17.30
N ALA A 609 -33.60 29.88 18.14
CA ALA A 609 -34.32 31.16 18.10
C ALA A 609 -33.99 32.05 16.89
N SER A 610 -32.77 31.97 16.34
CA SER A 610 -32.24 32.94 15.38
C SER A 610 -32.04 32.39 13.95
N GLY A 611 -32.53 31.18 13.65
CA GLY A 611 -32.20 30.46 12.41
C GLY A 611 -33.41 30.06 11.54
N GLY A 612 -33.24 30.13 10.21
CA GLY A 612 -34.16 29.51 9.25
C GLY A 612 -34.17 27.97 9.35
N ARG A 613 -35.08 27.30 8.63
CA ARG A 613 -35.30 25.83 8.74
C ARG A 613 -34.00 24.99 8.64
N ARG A 614 -33.05 25.40 7.78
CA ARG A 614 -31.75 24.73 7.62
C ARG A 614 -30.85 24.86 8.84
N ALA A 615 -30.80 26.05 9.45
CA ALA A 615 -30.01 26.27 10.66
C ALA A 615 -30.57 25.46 11.85
N LYS A 616 -31.90 25.39 11.98
CA LYS A 616 -32.56 24.53 12.96
C LYS A 616 -32.19 23.05 12.77
N ALA A 617 -32.25 22.55 11.53
CA ALA A 617 -31.87 21.17 11.22
C ALA A 617 -30.40 20.86 11.55
N ALA A 618 -29.49 21.81 11.29
CA ALA A 618 -28.07 21.64 11.61
C ALA A 618 -27.81 21.56 13.12
N TRP A 619 -28.52 22.36 13.94
CA TRP A 619 -28.43 22.29 15.40
C TRP A 619 -28.98 20.98 15.96
N LEU A 620 -30.09 20.48 15.43
CA LEU A 620 -30.65 19.19 15.83
C LEU A 620 -29.77 18.01 15.39
N ALA A 621 -29.06 18.14 14.27
CA ALA A 621 -28.06 17.16 13.84
C ALA A 621 -26.86 17.13 14.79
N ALA A 622 -26.38 18.30 15.23
CA ALA A 622 -25.29 18.41 16.21
C ALA A 622 -25.68 17.75 17.55
N LEU A 623 -26.90 17.99 18.05
CA LEU A 623 -27.40 17.33 19.26
C LEU A 623 -27.37 15.80 19.13
N ARG A 624 -27.91 15.26 18.02
CA ARG A 624 -27.92 13.81 17.75
C ARG A 624 -26.51 13.23 17.62
N ALA A 625 -25.59 13.97 17.03
CA ALA A 625 -24.21 13.53 16.87
C ALA A 625 -23.47 13.49 18.22
N LEU A 626 -23.72 14.44 19.11
CA LEU A 626 -23.20 14.41 20.49
C LEU A 626 -23.72 13.18 21.26
N GLU A 627 -25.01 12.85 21.13
CA GLU A 627 -25.60 11.65 21.75
C GLU A 627 -24.98 10.37 21.17
N GLN A 628 -24.87 10.24 19.85
CA GLN A 628 -24.28 9.07 19.19
C GLN A 628 -22.81 8.85 19.56
N ARG A 629 -22.08 9.92 19.85
CA ARG A 629 -20.68 9.88 20.30
C ARG A 629 -20.56 9.59 21.81
N GLY A 630 -21.66 9.50 22.54
CA GLY A 630 -21.67 9.30 24.00
C GLY A 630 -21.14 10.49 24.80
N LEU A 631 -21.13 11.70 24.22
CA LEU A 631 -20.67 12.92 24.90
C LEU A 631 -21.78 13.55 25.76
N ILE A 632 -23.02 13.26 25.42
CA ILE A 632 -24.22 13.61 26.19
C ILE A 632 -25.16 12.41 26.24
N GLU A 633 -25.98 12.32 27.28
CA GLU A 633 -26.94 11.23 27.47
C GLU A 633 -28.31 11.77 27.89
N PRO A 634 -29.42 11.21 27.37
CA PRO A 634 -30.77 11.65 27.72
C PRO A 634 -31.08 11.32 29.19
N THR A 635 -31.52 12.32 29.93
CA THR A 635 -31.90 12.20 31.36
C THR A 635 -33.34 11.71 31.52
N THR A 636 -34.19 11.97 30.52
CA THR A 636 -35.62 11.63 30.52
C THR A 636 -35.97 10.70 29.37
N SER A 637 -36.98 9.85 29.56
CA SER A 637 -37.44 8.89 28.54
C SER A 637 -38.00 9.55 27.28
N ASP A 638 -38.52 10.76 27.41
CA ASP A 638 -39.00 11.60 26.30
C ASP A 638 -37.87 12.36 25.58
N ARG A 639 -36.61 12.17 26.01
CA ARG A 639 -35.41 12.84 25.48
C ARG A 639 -35.51 14.38 25.51
N SER A 640 -36.24 14.92 26.49
CA SER A 640 -36.42 16.36 26.65
C SER A 640 -35.26 17.07 27.37
N ALA A 641 -34.42 16.31 28.08
CA ALA A 641 -33.21 16.79 28.72
C ALA A 641 -32.03 15.83 28.48
N TYR A 642 -30.83 16.37 28.34
CA TYR A 642 -29.57 15.63 28.18
C TYR A 642 -28.55 16.17 29.17
N HIS A 643 -27.82 15.30 29.86
CA HIS A 643 -26.69 15.70 30.70
C HIS A 643 -25.37 15.41 29.99
N VAL A 644 -24.31 16.13 30.38
CA VAL A 644 -22.96 15.90 29.84
C VAL A 644 -22.29 14.72 30.54
N THR A 645 -21.69 13.81 29.78
CA THR A 645 -20.98 12.64 30.31
C THR A 645 -19.54 12.97 30.69
N ASP A 646 -18.87 12.08 31.44
CA ASP A 646 -17.42 12.16 31.71
C ASP A 646 -16.57 12.25 30.42
N ALA A 647 -17.05 11.67 29.32
CA ALA A 647 -16.41 11.81 28.02
C ALA A 647 -16.63 13.20 27.42
N GLY A 648 -17.83 13.77 27.59
CA GLY A 648 -18.17 15.14 27.21
C GLY A 648 -17.29 16.18 27.91
N TYR A 649 -17.15 16.10 29.24
CA TYR A 649 -16.30 17.02 30.01
C TYR A 649 -14.84 16.99 29.58
N ARG A 650 -14.25 15.79 29.50
CA ARG A 650 -12.86 15.62 29.03
C ARG A 650 -12.65 16.17 27.62
N THR A 651 -13.66 16.06 26.76
CA THR A 651 -13.59 16.58 25.39
C THR A 651 -13.69 18.11 25.38
N SER A 652 -14.56 18.69 26.20
CA SER A 652 -14.65 20.15 26.38
C SER A 652 -13.35 20.74 26.95
N ASP A 653 -12.77 20.11 27.97
CA ASP A 653 -11.50 20.56 28.58
C ASP A 653 -10.33 20.57 27.58
N ARG A 654 -10.32 19.61 26.65
CA ARG A 654 -9.30 19.52 25.60
C ARG A 654 -9.48 20.59 24.53
N LEU A 655 -10.71 20.82 24.08
CA LEU A 655 -11.01 21.81 23.05
C LEU A 655 -10.91 23.25 23.56
N GLY A 656 -11.05 23.44 24.87
CA GLY A 656 -11.04 24.76 25.49
C GLY A 656 -12.33 25.54 25.22
N ALA A 657 -12.31 26.79 25.68
CA ALA A 657 -13.45 27.68 25.59
C ALA A 657 -13.84 27.97 24.13
N PHE A 658 -15.12 27.80 23.80
CA PHE A 658 -15.64 28.25 22.52
C PHE A 658 -15.78 29.79 22.51
N THR A 659 -15.13 30.47 21.57
CA THR A 659 -15.21 31.93 21.41
C THR A 659 -15.91 32.30 20.10
N ARG A 660 -16.94 33.15 20.20
CA ARG A 660 -17.62 33.73 19.04
C ARG A 660 -17.75 35.24 19.21
N TRP A 661 -17.35 35.99 18.19
CA TRP A 661 -17.54 37.44 18.10
C TRP A 661 -18.61 37.76 17.08
N LYS A 662 -19.53 38.66 17.47
CA LYS A 662 -20.50 39.24 16.55
C LYS A 662 -19.86 40.46 15.90
N THR A 663 -19.69 40.44 14.60
CA THR A 663 -19.16 41.59 13.84
C THR A 663 -19.79 41.64 12.47
N ASN A 664 -19.92 42.85 11.92
CA ASN A 664 -20.48 43.09 10.59
C ASN A 664 -19.40 43.18 9.50
N GLU A 665 -18.14 43.37 9.91
CA GLU A 665 -17.01 43.48 9.00
C GLU A 665 -15.68 43.08 9.65
N ILE A 666 -14.75 42.63 8.83
CA ILE A 666 -13.35 42.39 9.17
C ILE A 666 -12.47 43.22 8.24
N LEU A 667 -11.32 43.66 8.73
CA LEU A 667 -10.28 44.33 7.96
C LEU A 667 -9.10 43.38 7.81
N LEU A 668 -8.78 43.00 6.58
CA LEU A 668 -7.57 42.28 6.21
C LEU A 668 -6.49 43.27 5.80
N GLU A 669 -5.26 43.07 6.27
CA GLU A 669 -4.10 43.89 5.87
C GLU A 669 -2.93 42.98 5.47
N ALA A 670 -2.11 43.45 4.53
CA ALA A 670 -0.81 42.87 4.21
C ALA A 670 0.29 43.91 4.42
N VAL A 671 1.13 43.65 5.42
CA VAL A 671 2.22 44.54 5.83
C VAL A 671 3.53 44.06 5.19
N TYR A 672 4.16 44.93 4.41
CA TYR A 672 5.43 44.65 3.73
C TYR A 672 6.60 45.37 4.40
N MET A 673 7.82 44.80 4.32
CA MET A 673 9.02 45.55 4.67
C MET A 673 9.30 46.61 3.60
N ASN A 674 9.12 47.89 3.94
CA ASN A 674 9.42 49.06 3.10
C ASN A 674 8.47 49.31 1.90
N ALA A 675 7.21 48.88 1.96
CA ALA A 675 6.18 49.28 1.00
C ALA A 675 4.87 49.68 1.72
N GLU A 676 3.98 50.39 1.03
CA GLU A 676 2.65 50.71 1.57
C GLU A 676 1.84 49.43 1.80
N LYS A 677 1.10 49.39 2.91
CA LYS A 677 0.26 48.24 3.25
C LYS A 677 -0.92 48.13 2.30
N ASP A 678 -1.22 46.91 1.86
CA ASP A 678 -2.50 46.63 1.20
C ASP A 678 -3.56 46.35 2.28
N SER A 679 -4.78 46.84 2.09
CA SER A 679 -5.88 46.57 3.01
C SER A 679 -7.21 46.34 2.28
N LEU A 680 -8.06 45.49 2.87
CA LEU A 680 -9.38 45.15 2.35
C LEU A 680 -10.37 44.92 3.50
N THR A 681 -11.49 45.64 3.48
CA THR A 681 -12.61 45.40 4.39
C THR A 681 -13.61 44.43 3.79
N ILE A 682 -13.89 43.34 4.50
CA ILE A 682 -14.85 42.31 4.11
C ILE A 682 -16.05 42.36 5.05
N LYS A 683 -17.27 42.48 4.49
CA LYS A 683 -18.51 42.34 5.26
C LYS A 683 -18.73 40.88 5.66
N CYS A 684 -19.13 40.67 6.91
CA CYS A 684 -19.43 39.35 7.47
C CYS A 684 -20.58 39.44 8.49
N SER A 685 -20.97 38.31 9.06
CA SER A 685 -22.02 38.19 10.08
C SER A 685 -21.49 37.80 11.46
N GLY A 686 -20.25 37.30 11.52
CA GLY A 686 -19.61 36.88 12.76
C GLY A 686 -18.27 36.21 12.49
N VAL A 687 -17.47 36.09 13.55
CA VAL A 687 -16.18 35.40 13.55
C VAL A 687 -16.19 34.38 14.69
N VAL A 688 -15.78 33.16 14.40
CA VAL A 688 -15.67 32.07 15.37
C VAL A 688 -14.20 31.68 15.50
N GLU A 689 -13.72 31.57 16.73
CA GLU A 689 -12.40 31.02 17.02
C GLU A 689 -12.45 29.50 16.94
N VAL A 690 -11.64 28.91 16.09
CA VAL A 690 -11.42 27.47 16.02
C VAL A 690 -10.16 27.18 16.82
N PRO A 691 -10.26 26.42 17.93
CA PRO A 691 -9.12 26.16 18.81
C PRO A 691 -8.00 25.42 18.07
N ALA A 692 -6.77 25.60 18.56
CA ALA A 692 -5.63 24.85 18.05
C ALA A 692 -5.80 23.38 18.42
N THR A 693 -5.52 22.49 17.47
CA THR A 693 -5.64 21.06 17.70
C THR A 693 -4.26 20.50 17.96
N PHE A 694 -4.15 19.61 18.91
CA PHE A 694 -2.90 18.98 19.31
C PHE A 694 -2.97 17.50 18.99
N TYR A 695 -1.84 16.90 18.66
CA TYR A 695 -1.69 15.46 18.75
C TYR A 695 -1.97 15.01 20.20
N PRO A 696 -2.38 13.74 20.42
CA PRO A 696 -2.59 13.21 21.77
C PRO A 696 -1.43 13.56 22.69
N ASP A 697 -1.75 14.04 23.90
CA ASP A 697 -0.78 14.48 24.91
C ASP A 697 0.26 13.37 25.17
N ASP A 698 1.51 13.58 24.74
CA ASP A 698 2.63 12.71 25.10
C ASP A 698 3.15 13.14 26.47
N VAL A 699 3.01 12.29 27.48
CA VAL A 699 3.51 12.57 28.83
C VAL A 699 4.93 12.06 28.95
N GLY A 700 5.88 12.99 29.11
CA GLY A 700 7.28 12.68 29.38
C GLY A 700 7.47 11.96 30.71
N ALA A 701 8.61 11.29 30.90
CA ALA A 701 8.92 10.52 32.10
C ALA A 701 8.97 11.37 33.39
N ASP A 702 9.10 12.69 33.27
CA ASP A 702 9.07 13.71 34.32
C ASP A 702 7.65 14.22 34.65
N ARG A 703 6.61 13.66 34.01
CA ARG A 703 5.21 14.11 34.02
C ARG A 703 4.96 15.45 33.33
N HIS A 704 5.92 15.99 32.57
CA HIS A 704 5.64 17.12 31.70
C HIS A 704 4.84 16.66 30.47
N VAL A 705 3.72 17.33 30.22
CA VAL A 705 2.87 17.08 29.06
C VAL A 705 3.48 17.79 27.86
N MET A 706 3.99 17.03 26.90
CA MET A 706 4.48 17.54 25.62
C MET A 706 3.32 17.56 24.63
N ARG A 707 2.76 18.75 24.41
CA ARG A 707 1.69 18.95 23.43
C ARG A 707 2.27 19.28 22.08
N SER A 708 2.23 18.34 21.13
CA SER A 708 2.63 18.60 19.75
C SER A 708 1.45 19.18 18.99
N LEU A 709 1.62 20.34 18.36
CA LEU A 709 0.56 21.03 17.63
C LEU A 709 0.25 20.29 16.31
N LYS A 710 -1.02 19.98 16.06
CA LYS A 710 -1.54 19.32 14.85
C LYS A 710 -2.11 20.34 13.87
N GLN A 711 -2.92 21.28 14.34
CA GLN A 711 -3.40 22.42 13.56
C GLN A 711 -3.30 23.70 14.38
N ASP A 712 -2.80 24.76 13.74
CA ASP A 712 -2.79 26.09 14.34
C ASP A 712 -4.22 26.60 14.58
N ARG A 713 -4.34 27.46 15.58
CA ARG A 713 -5.60 28.12 15.89
C ARG A 713 -6.06 28.96 14.69
N SER A 714 -7.33 28.89 14.35
CA SER A 714 -7.86 29.52 13.16
C SER A 714 -9.10 30.38 13.46
N LEU A 715 -9.42 31.32 12.58
CA LEU A 715 -10.65 32.11 12.64
C LEU A 715 -11.55 31.73 11.48
N TRP A 716 -12.77 31.32 11.81
CA TRP A 716 -13.82 31.03 10.86
C TRP A 716 -14.76 32.24 10.74
N VAL A 717 -14.73 32.90 9.60
CA VAL A 717 -15.53 34.10 9.31
C VAL A 717 -16.81 33.68 8.58
N GLU A 718 -17.96 33.95 9.18
CA GLU A 718 -19.27 33.53 8.67
C GLU A 718 -19.98 34.68 7.91
N GLY A 719 -20.72 34.36 6.85
CA GLY A 719 -21.61 35.31 6.18
C GLY A 719 -20.90 36.32 5.29
N VAL A 720 -19.78 35.90 4.70
CA VAL A 720 -19.01 36.68 3.73
C VAL A 720 -19.76 36.72 2.39
N ALA A 721 -19.80 37.87 1.71
CA ALA A 721 -20.43 37.96 0.38
C ALA A 721 -19.66 37.10 -0.65
N ARG A 722 -20.39 36.43 -1.56
CA ARG A 722 -19.76 35.64 -2.63
C ARG A 722 -18.82 36.52 -3.47
N GLY A 723 -17.59 36.06 -3.65
CA GLY A 723 -16.55 36.73 -4.42
C GLY A 723 -15.90 37.92 -3.71
N ALA A 724 -16.14 38.12 -2.41
CA ALA A 724 -15.49 39.19 -1.63
C ALA A 724 -13.96 39.03 -1.55
N THR A 725 -13.44 37.82 -1.79
CA THR A 725 -12.00 37.50 -1.75
C THR A 725 -11.40 37.23 -3.14
N ASP A 726 -12.22 37.10 -4.20
CA ASP A 726 -11.77 36.71 -5.56
C ASP A 726 -10.85 37.74 -6.23
N GLY A 727 -10.84 38.99 -5.71
CA GLY A 727 -10.00 40.08 -6.21
C GLY A 727 -8.66 40.26 -5.49
N ILE A 728 -8.40 39.48 -4.44
CA ILE A 728 -7.19 39.62 -3.62
C ILE A 728 -5.98 39.06 -4.38
N ARG A 729 -5.00 39.91 -4.67
CA ARG A 729 -3.74 39.52 -5.35
C ARG A 729 -2.53 39.43 -4.41
N TRP A 730 -2.76 39.63 -3.11
CA TRP A 730 -1.75 39.69 -2.05
C TRP A 730 -2.12 38.74 -0.92
N LYS A 731 -1.14 38.35 -0.09
CA LYS A 731 -1.41 37.46 1.05
C LYS A 731 -1.64 38.29 2.32
N PRO A 732 -2.80 38.18 2.98
CA PRO A 732 -3.04 38.89 4.25
C PRO A 732 -2.05 38.43 5.31
N THR A 733 -1.50 39.39 6.05
CA THR A 733 -0.62 39.14 7.21
C THR A 733 -1.32 39.40 8.53
N ASP A 734 -2.37 40.23 8.53
CA ASP A 734 -3.07 40.66 9.73
C ASP A 734 -4.58 40.74 9.46
N VAL A 735 -5.38 40.45 10.47
CA VAL A 735 -6.84 40.63 10.47
C VAL A 735 -7.27 41.38 11.73
N SER A 736 -8.16 42.34 11.59
CA SER A 736 -8.76 43.06 12.72
C SER A 736 -10.27 43.24 12.56
N PHE A 737 -10.99 43.24 13.67
CA PHE A 737 -12.43 43.51 13.71
C PHE A 737 -12.86 44.03 15.07
N THR A 738 -14.05 44.62 15.16
CA THR A 738 -14.60 45.11 16.43
C THR A 738 -15.79 44.24 16.82
N ASN A 739 -15.78 43.74 18.06
CA ASN A 739 -16.92 43.01 18.60
C ASN A 739 -18.10 43.98 18.78
N ALA A 740 -19.20 43.73 18.09
CA ALA A 740 -20.40 44.55 18.12
C ALA A 740 -21.13 44.54 19.48
N GLU A 741 -20.87 43.53 20.32
CA GLU A 741 -21.49 43.41 21.65
C GLU A 741 -20.69 44.12 22.74
N THR A 742 -19.35 44.02 22.71
CA THR A 742 -18.48 44.60 23.74
C THR A 742 -17.79 45.90 23.33
N GLY A 743 -17.75 46.21 22.03
CA GLY A 743 -17.00 47.34 21.48
C GLY A 743 -15.49 47.13 21.43
N GLU A 744 -15.01 45.93 21.78
CA GLU A 744 -13.58 45.58 21.83
C GLU A 744 -13.02 45.37 20.42
N ARG A 745 -11.86 45.97 20.14
CA ARG A 745 -11.11 45.73 18.89
C ARG A 745 -10.18 44.53 19.07
N VAL A 746 -10.33 43.54 18.20
CA VAL A 746 -9.59 42.28 18.23
C VAL A 746 -8.71 42.20 16.99
N GLU A 747 -7.44 41.82 17.16
CA GLU A 747 -6.45 41.74 16.08
C GLU A 747 -5.65 40.42 16.15
N PHE A 748 -5.41 39.81 14.99
CA PHE A 748 -4.63 38.57 14.86
C PHE A 748 -3.67 38.64 13.67
N ARG A 749 -2.52 37.97 13.79
CA ARG A 749 -1.67 37.67 12.63
C ARG A 749 -2.21 36.49 11.87
N VAL A 750 -2.29 36.63 10.55
CA VAL A 750 -2.75 35.63 9.60
C VAL A 750 -1.53 35.03 8.90
N ARG A 751 -1.44 33.70 8.88
CA ARG A 751 -0.44 32.96 8.13
C ARG A 751 -0.95 32.57 6.75
N ASP A 752 -2.19 32.09 6.70
CA ASP A 752 -2.84 31.70 5.45
C ASP A 752 -4.34 31.99 5.49
N MET A 753 -4.92 32.12 4.30
CA MET A 753 -6.35 32.37 4.12
C MET A 753 -6.90 31.43 3.06
N THR A 754 -7.96 30.71 3.41
CA THR A 754 -8.67 29.81 2.50
C THR A 754 -10.16 30.10 2.49
N THR A 755 -10.83 29.80 1.39
CA THR A 755 -12.28 29.90 1.24
C THR A 755 -12.86 28.50 1.11
N PRO A 756 -13.09 27.80 2.24
CA PRO A 756 -13.58 26.42 2.20
C PRO A 756 -14.95 26.36 1.53
N GLU A 757 -15.85 27.30 1.86
CA GLU A 757 -17.21 27.33 1.31
C GLU A 757 -17.61 28.69 0.75
N ALA A 758 -18.61 28.68 -0.13
CA ALA A 758 -19.26 29.91 -0.59
C ALA A 758 -19.96 30.61 0.59
N GLY A 759 -19.36 31.71 1.05
CA GLY A 759 -19.89 32.53 2.15
C GLY A 759 -19.13 32.41 3.47
N CYS A 760 -18.02 31.67 3.49
CA CYS A 760 -17.14 31.57 4.64
C CYS A 760 -15.68 31.82 4.24
N VAL A 761 -14.88 32.32 5.18
CA VAL A 761 -13.42 32.48 5.04
C VAL A 761 -12.75 31.88 6.27
N LEU A 762 -11.74 31.04 6.07
CA LEU A 762 -10.91 30.47 7.12
C LEU A 762 -9.56 31.19 7.11
N LEU A 763 -9.17 31.76 8.26
CA LEU A 763 -7.90 32.43 8.46
C LEU A 763 -7.07 31.63 9.46
N GLU A 764 -5.94 31.07 9.03
CA GLU A 764 -5.01 30.41 9.94
C GLU A 764 -4.24 31.48 10.71
N THR A 765 -4.34 31.48 12.03
CA THR A 765 -3.77 32.55 12.87
C THR A 765 -2.59 32.07 13.69
N VAL A 766 -1.66 32.98 13.95
CA VAL A 766 -0.60 32.79 14.92
C VAL A 766 -0.87 33.72 16.09
N HIS A 767 -0.83 33.19 17.32
CA HIS A 767 -0.94 34.04 18.51
C HIS A 767 0.14 35.12 18.48
N LEU A 768 -0.25 36.39 18.56
CA LEU A 768 0.64 37.41 19.08
C LEU A 768 0.92 37.01 20.53
N VAL A 769 2.13 36.53 20.80
CA VAL A 769 2.64 36.53 22.17
C VAL A 769 2.69 38.01 22.57
N PRO A 770 2.05 38.43 23.67
CA PRO A 770 2.25 39.78 24.17
C PRO A 770 3.75 39.93 24.45
N GLY A 771 4.37 40.91 23.79
CA GLY A 771 5.74 41.32 24.08
C GLY A 771 5.86 41.96 25.47
#